data_AF-A0A848LB15-F1
#
_entry.id   AF-A0A848LB15-F1
#
_cell.length_a   1.000
_cell.length_b   1.000
_cell.length_c   1.000
_cell.angle_alpha   90.00
_cell.angle_beta   90.00
_cell.angle_gamma   90.00
#
_symmetry.space_group_name_H-M   'P 1'
#
loop_
_entity.id
_entity.type
_entity.pdbx_description
1 polymer ?
#
loop_
_entity_poly.entity_id
_entity_poly.type
_entity_poly.pdbx_seq_one_letter_code
_entity_poly.pdbx_strand_id
1 'polypeptide(L)'
;MARAQASKKVDVAALMKKADSLLDEMPPQLDRAIPILREVVAADPEHLLGLHSLSWALDPTRRMEPHRWERELKAEHWGIRDRVLKLTEDTRPGGGKLTTAQKARSLALSQWAEDVVRRKPTAAQLEQVEAALDEATSLRPLPDHARGRRGLEAWRALARGTPEQGYRQLLSRVEEFPRMRAHGVTDDDDPLNFQGLEGVFSDEGFLAWLRKQKPAARPKGKKGKDLDEGLLLAAGLDAKPFFGPGFEGNSRTGRVLALVALGADLEAKDSDKRGALHLAALVDDAALVTELLRLGLAPDGVDAKKSTPLHAAAEHGSVSCIAPLAKGGVPVDALDTSGRTALFDARRADVARALIDAGANPNAGKSWTPLHQHARFKERGPVIEVLLQAGADVTRKGGDGQTPVQEALEHKNAHLAQLMGAKASSGVAGALDVQPLLEALARQREALLKAWYFEDKDVDGVEQVLKGLALQGATSWDQLAAALQGEFPWTVMAVVTLVRDVLPAEEKTPRLSKLPRFVRGNLVVKGDVNLDGPLLVTGDLTVEGVLRNAGMEGLLAVGGSVRATGVDTDGEVIVGKDLEAQVVWGHGNDASLRVGGVVKADVVIADDHDVQAKVKAKHYYKNGEFDASDAALKKVFCSKAFAASELARDKLFNVLRKGGSALA
;
A
#
# COMPACT_ATOMS: atom_id res chain seq x y z
N MET A 1 20.72 55.87 9.93
CA MET A 1 19.70 55.42 8.96
C MET A 1 19.76 53.90 8.86
N ALA A 2 18.92 53.19 9.61
CA ALA A 2 18.73 51.75 9.41
C ALA A 2 17.67 51.58 8.33
N ARG A 3 18.06 50.97 7.19
CA ARG A 3 17.19 50.68 6.05
C ARG A 3 16.12 49.69 6.54
N ALA A 4 14.86 50.09 6.54
CA ALA A 4 13.74 49.16 6.65
C ALA A 4 13.85 48.16 5.49
N GLN A 5 14.12 46.89 5.81
CA GLN A 5 14.00 45.81 4.83
C GLN A 5 12.53 45.71 4.45
N ALA A 6 12.20 46.15 3.24
CA ALA A 6 10.92 45.87 2.62
C ALA A 6 10.77 44.34 2.54
N SER A 7 9.76 43.79 3.20
CA SER A 7 9.42 42.37 3.11
C SER A 7 9.25 42.00 1.63
N LYS A 8 10.07 41.08 1.12
CA LYS A 8 9.90 40.54 -0.23
C LYS A 8 8.46 40.03 -0.36
N LYS A 9 7.72 40.58 -1.32
CA LYS A 9 6.37 40.13 -1.64
C LYS A 9 6.48 38.67 -2.10
N VAL A 10 5.92 37.75 -1.33
CA VAL A 10 5.99 36.31 -1.60
C VAL A 10 5.20 36.02 -2.88
N ASP A 11 5.82 35.33 -3.83
CA ASP A 11 5.17 34.92 -5.08
C ASP A 11 4.37 33.63 -4.86
N VAL A 12 3.13 33.82 -4.41
CA VAL A 12 2.20 32.72 -4.11
C VAL A 12 1.97 31.81 -5.32
N ALA A 13 1.94 32.36 -6.54
CA ALA A 13 1.71 31.57 -7.75
C ALA A 13 2.90 30.65 -8.06
N ALA A 14 4.13 31.14 -7.91
CA ALA A 14 5.33 30.33 -8.08
C ALA A 14 5.44 29.23 -7.02
N LEU A 15 5.12 29.54 -5.75
CA LEU A 15 5.10 28.56 -4.67
C LEU A 15 4.03 27.49 -4.89
N MET A 16 2.82 27.86 -5.31
CA MET A 16 1.76 26.89 -5.63
C MET A 16 2.14 25.99 -6.79
N LYS A 17 2.71 26.54 -7.87
CA LYS A 17 3.20 25.72 -9.00
C LYS A 17 4.25 24.69 -8.56
N LYS A 18 5.12 25.08 -7.63
CA LYS A 18 6.14 24.21 -7.06
C LYS A 18 5.53 23.14 -6.15
N ALA A 19 4.58 23.50 -5.30
CA ALA A 19 3.84 22.55 -4.47
C ALA A 19 3.05 21.54 -5.33
N ASP A 20 2.36 22.02 -6.35
CA ASP A 20 1.58 21.20 -7.29
C ASP A 20 2.47 20.18 -8.01
N SER A 21 3.66 20.59 -8.48
CA SER A 21 4.65 19.68 -9.08
C SER A 21 5.06 18.56 -8.12
N LEU A 22 5.22 18.84 -6.83
CA LEU A 22 5.64 17.87 -5.82
C LEU A 22 4.50 16.93 -5.42
N LEU A 23 3.26 17.44 -5.42
CA LEU A 23 2.06 16.63 -5.21
C LEU A 23 1.71 15.78 -6.44
N ASP A 24 2.20 16.16 -7.63
CA ASP A 24 2.02 15.42 -8.87
C ASP A 24 3.03 14.25 -9.04
N GLU A 25 4.05 14.16 -8.20
CA GLU A 25 4.97 13.01 -8.18
C GLU A 25 4.29 11.72 -7.68
N MET A 26 4.91 10.58 -8.01
CA MET A 26 4.45 9.23 -7.66
C MET A 26 5.58 8.49 -6.92
N PRO A 27 5.54 8.39 -5.58
CA PRO A 27 4.55 8.94 -4.66
C PRO A 27 4.68 10.48 -4.48
N PRO A 28 3.63 11.17 -3.99
CA PRO A 28 3.69 12.61 -3.71
C PRO A 28 4.79 12.96 -2.69
N GLN A 29 5.58 14.00 -2.96
CA GLN A 29 6.69 14.43 -2.10
C GLN A 29 6.19 15.28 -0.91
N LEU A 30 5.41 14.70 -0.02
CA LEU A 30 4.72 15.42 1.07
C LEU A 30 5.66 16.24 1.96
N ASP A 31 6.84 15.71 2.29
CA ASP A 31 7.80 16.38 3.17
C ASP A 31 8.39 17.65 2.54
N ARG A 32 8.40 17.71 1.20
CA ARG A 32 8.82 18.90 0.45
C ARG A 32 7.64 19.82 0.13
N ALA A 33 6.44 19.26 -0.09
CA ALA A 33 5.25 20.01 -0.42
C ALA A 33 4.65 20.76 0.79
N ILE A 34 4.57 20.12 1.97
CA ILE A 34 3.95 20.70 3.17
C ILE A 34 4.59 22.03 3.60
N PRO A 35 5.92 22.19 3.67
CA PRO A 35 6.53 23.46 4.01
C PRO A 35 6.19 24.58 3.01
N ILE A 36 6.15 24.26 1.72
CA ILE A 36 5.80 25.23 0.66
C ILE A 36 4.32 25.63 0.76
N LEU A 37 3.43 24.67 1.00
CA LEU A 37 2.00 24.91 1.19
C LEU A 37 1.74 25.75 2.45
N ARG A 38 2.51 25.55 3.52
CA ARG A 38 2.47 26.43 4.72
C ARG A 38 2.93 27.84 4.40
N GLU A 39 3.94 28.01 3.55
CA GLU A 39 4.40 29.33 3.09
C GLU A 39 3.33 30.03 2.24
N VAL A 40 2.67 29.30 1.34
CA VAL A 40 1.51 29.78 0.57
C VAL A 40 0.41 30.27 1.51
N VAL A 41 0.01 29.45 2.49
CA VAL A 41 -1.06 29.80 3.44
C VAL A 41 -0.63 30.92 4.39
N ALA A 42 0.66 31.06 4.72
CA ALA A 42 1.14 32.17 5.52
C ALA A 42 1.15 33.50 4.73
N ALA A 43 1.46 33.45 3.43
CA ALA A 43 1.51 34.62 2.55
C ALA A 43 0.13 35.07 2.05
N ASP A 44 -0.76 34.11 1.80
CA ASP A 44 -2.16 34.30 1.41
C ASP A 44 -3.03 33.30 2.19
N PRO A 45 -3.45 33.66 3.42
CA PRO A 45 -4.27 32.79 4.28
C PRO A 45 -5.61 32.38 3.68
N GLU A 46 -6.05 33.05 2.60
CA GLU A 46 -7.32 32.82 1.93
C GLU A 46 -7.15 32.03 0.62
N HIS A 47 -5.93 31.52 0.36
CA HIS A 47 -5.59 30.77 -0.84
C HIS A 47 -6.22 29.35 -0.84
N LEU A 48 -7.42 29.23 -1.41
CA LEU A 48 -8.22 28.00 -1.43
C LEU A 48 -7.48 26.73 -1.83
N LEU A 49 -6.76 26.79 -2.95
CA LEU A 49 -6.04 25.63 -3.47
C LEU A 49 -4.91 25.23 -2.53
N GLY A 50 -4.25 26.21 -1.92
CA GLY A 50 -3.17 26.00 -0.94
C GLY A 50 -3.70 25.40 0.35
N LEU A 51 -4.84 25.88 0.86
CA LEU A 51 -5.50 25.34 2.05
C LEU A 51 -5.97 23.90 1.85
N HIS A 52 -6.64 23.61 0.72
CA HIS A 52 -7.07 22.25 0.38
C HIS A 52 -5.87 21.31 0.23
N SER A 53 -4.87 21.71 -0.57
CA SER A 53 -3.64 20.92 -0.74
C SER A 53 -2.87 20.71 0.56
N LEU A 54 -2.85 21.68 1.47
CA LEU A 54 -2.22 21.54 2.77
C LEU A 54 -3.00 20.58 3.68
N SER A 55 -4.32 20.72 3.76
CA SER A 55 -5.19 19.80 4.52
C SER A 55 -5.05 18.36 4.00
N TRP A 56 -5.08 18.20 2.68
CA TRP A 56 -4.85 16.93 2.03
C TRP A 56 -3.44 16.37 2.34
N ALA A 57 -2.39 17.19 2.30
CA ALA A 57 -1.04 16.71 2.58
C ALA A 57 -0.79 16.34 4.06
N LEU A 58 -1.58 16.87 5.01
CA LEU A 58 -1.38 16.69 6.46
C LEU A 58 -2.07 15.48 7.09
N ASP A 59 -2.84 14.71 6.33
CA ASP A 59 -3.51 13.53 6.86
C ASP A 59 -2.50 12.43 7.25
N PRO A 60 -2.53 11.98 8.51
CA PRO A 60 -1.55 11.03 9.04
C PRO A 60 -1.62 9.65 8.39
N THR A 61 -2.77 9.23 7.86
CA THR A 61 -2.94 7.93 7.20
C THR A 61 -2.13 7.83 5.91
N ARG A 62 -1.89 8.98 5.27
CA ARG A 62 -1.19 9.08 3.98
C ARG A 62 0.31 8.77 4.09
N ARG A 63 0.93 9.00 5.26
CA ARG A 63 2.35 8.66 5.49
C ARG A 63 2.60 7.20 5.85
N MET A 64 1.55 6.45 6.21
CA MET A 64 1.66 5.10 6.76
C MET A 64 1.38 3.99 5.75
N GLU A 65 0.70 4.27 4.64
CA GLU A 65 0.29 3.27 3.63
C GLU A 65 0.75 3.63 2.20
N PRO A 66 2.03 3.41 1.83
CA PRO A 66 2.59 3.85 0.54
C PRO A 66 1.94 3.21 -0.70
N HIS A 67 1.31 2.04 -0.57
CA HIS A 67 0.66 1.34 -1.68
C HIS A 67 -0.71 1.93 -2.04
N ARG A 68 -1.27 2.80 -1.20
CA ARG A 68 -2.52 3.54 -1.48
C ARG A 68 -2.33 4.70 -2.46
N TRP A 69 -1.09 5.07 -2.77
CA TRP A 69 -0.75 6.19 -3.67
C TRP A 69 -1.04 5.93 -5.15
N GLU A 70 -1.74 4.86 -5.49
CA GLU A 70 -2.24 4.62 -6.85
C GLU A 70 -3.11 5.79 -7.35
N ARG A 71 -3.33 5.83 -8.67
CA ARG A 71 -3.94 6.94 -9.45
C ARG A 71 -5.19 7.58 -8.83
N GLU A 72 -5.90 6.91 -7.95
CA GLU A 72 -7.20 7.28 -7.36
C GLU A 72 -7.14 8.37 -6.29
N LEU A 73 -6.25 8.28 -5.29
CA LEU A 73 -6.13 9.29 -4.23
C LEU A 73 -5.61 10.63 -4.77
N LYS A 74 -4.72 10.53 -5.76
CA LYS A 74 -4.27 11.67 -6.55
C LYS A 74 -5.41 12.22 -7.42
N ALA A 75 -6.17 11.37 -8.11
CA ALA A 75 -7.33 11.80 -8.89
C ALA A 75 -8.43 12.45 -8.02
N GLU A 76 -8.59 12.03 -6.78
CA GLU A 76 -9.49 12.64 -5.81
C GLU A 76 -9.01 14.04 -5.39
N HIS A 77 -7.73 14.17 -5.03
CA HIS A 77 -7.11 15.47 -4.73
C HIS A 77 -7.34 16.47 -5.86
N TRP A 78 -7.01 16.07 -7.09
CA TRP A 78 -7.16 16.90 -8.28
C TRP A 78 -8.61 17.09 -8.69
N GLY A 79 -9.49 16.10 -8.49
CA GLY A 79 -10.93 16.22 -8.74
C GLY A 79 -11.61 17.21 -7.81
N ILE A 80 -11.24 17.26 -6.53
CA ILE A 80 -11.71 18.30 -5.60
C ILE A 80 -11.14 19.65 -5.99
N ARG A 81 -9.88 19.74 -6.44
CA ARG A 81 -9.30 20.99 -6.94
C ARG A 81 -9.98 21.49 -8.21
N ASP A 82 -10.27 20.62 -9.16
CA ASP A 82 -11.02 20.94 -10.36
C ASP A 82 -12.43 21.41 -10.00
N ARG A 83 -13.04 20.79 -8.98
CA ARG A 83 -14.32 21.26 -8.44
C ARG A 83 -14.18 22.65 -7.81
N VAL A 84 -13.16 22.89 -6.99
CA VAL A 84 -12.87 24.22 -6.41
C VAL A 84 -12.70 25.24 -7.53
N LEU A 85 -11.87 24.93 -8.54
CA LEU A 85 -11.63 25.79 -9.71
C LEU A 85 -12.91 26.09 -10.46
N LYS A 86 -13.71 25.07 -10.81
CA LYS A 86 -15.00 25.18 -11.48
C LYS A 86 -16.02 25.98 -10.67
N LEU A 87 -16.07 25.76 -9.34
CA LEU A 87 -16.94 26.51 -8.43
C LEU A 87 -16.52 27.97 -8.26
N THR A 88 -15.25 28.27 -8.58
CA THR A 88 -14.68 29.63 -8.62
C THR A 88 -14.53 30.19 -10.04
N GLU A 89 -14.96 29.48 -11.09
CA GLU A 89 -14.92 29.97 -12.46
C GLU A 89 -15.89 31.16 -12.63
N ASP A 90 -15.58 32.11 -13.52
CA ASP A 90 -16.25 33.42 -13.69
C ASP A 90 -16.12 34.44 -12.53
N THR A 91 -15.25 34.18 -11.55
CA THR A 91 -15.01 35.08 -10.43
C THR A 91 -13.85 36.06 -10.70
N ARG A 92 -13.93 36.87 -11.76
CA ARG A 92 -12.89 37.89 -12.02
C ARG A 92 -12.84 38.91 -10.86
N PRO A 93 -11.64 39.29 -10.37
CA PRO A 93 -11.51 40.42 -9.46
C PRO A 93 -11.80 41.70 -10.22
N GLY A 94 -12.88 42.40 -9.86
CA GLY A 94 -13.15 43.76 -10.35
C GLY A 94 -14.49 44.02 -11.05
N GLY A 95 -15.50 43.16 -10.88
CA GLY A 95 -16.80 43.36 -11.57
C GLY A 95 -18.05 43.07 -10.74
N GLY A 96 -18.05 43.40 -9.44
CA GLY A 96 -19.24 43.37 -8.57
C GLY A 96 -19.58 42.00 -7.93
N LYS A 97 -19.74 42.01 -6.59
CA LYS A 97 -20.16 40.91 -5.68
C LYS A 97 -19.13 39.78 -5.38
N LEU A 98 -18.82 39.68 -4.09
CA LEU A 98 -17.98 38.74 -3.32
C LEU A 98 -16.49 38.65 -3.67
N THR A 99 -15.63 38.88 -2.67
CA THR A 99 -14.17 38.71 -2.78
C THR A 99 -13.80 37.22 -2.91
N THR A 100 -12.60 36.92 -3.43
CA THR A 100 -12.05 35.56 -3.48
C THR A 100 -12.06 34.91 -2.08
N ALA A 101 -11.73 35.69 -1.06
CA ALA A 101 -11.81 35.34 0.35
C ALA A 101 -13.20 34.85 0.81
N GLN A 102 -14.24 35.60 0.45
CA GLN A 102 -15.62 35.28 0.83
C GLN A 102 -16.09 33.99 0.16
N LYS A 103 -15.67 33.77 -1.09
CA LYS A 103 -15.94 32.53 -1.83
C LYS A 103 -15.19 31.36 -1.22
N ALA A 104 -13.94 31.59 -0.84
CA ALA A 104 -13.08 30.62 -0.17
C ALA A 104 -13.67 30.12 1.14
N ARG A 105 -14.08 31.08 1.97
CA ARG A 105 -14.72 30.84 3.25
C ARG A 105 -16.05 30.10 3.10
N SER A 106 -16.89 30.49 2.15
CA SER A 106 -18.17 29.81 1.87
C SER A 106 -17.95 28.33 1.53
N LEU A 107 -16.98 28.01 0.66
CA LEU A 107 -16.68 26.62 0.29
C LEU A 107 -16.10 25.83 1.47
N ALA A 108 -15.13 26.41 2.19
CA ALA A 108 -14.49 25.75 3.32
C ALA A 108 -15.47 25.42 4.46
N LEU A 109 -16.38 26.35 4.77
CA LEU A 109 -17.43 26.13 5.78
C LEU A 109 -18.37 24.98 5.36
N SER A 110 -18.66 24.86 4.07
CA SER A 110 -19.56 23.83 3.54
C SER A 110 -18.92 22.45 3.52
N GLN A 111 -17.65 22.36 3.11
CA GLN A 111 -16.87 21.13 3.17
C GLN A 111 -16.66 20.67 4.61
N TRP A 112 -16.32 21.59 5.51
CA TRP A 112 -16.20 21.29 6.93
C TRP A 112 -17.52 20.79 7.53
N ALA A 113 -18.64 21.45 7.19
CA ALA A 113 -19.97 21.02 7.61
C ALA A 113 -20.28 19.60 7.11
N GLU A 114 -20.02 19.31 5.84
CA GLU A 114 -20.17 17.98 5.24
C GLU A 114 -19.35 16.93 5.99
N ASP A 115 -18.07 17.19 6.27
CA ASP A 115 -17.20 16.28 7.01
C ASP A 115 -17.69 15.99 8.43
N VAL A 116 -18.24 17.01 9.11
CA VAL A 116 -18.79 16.85 10.45
C VAL A 116 -20.06 15.99 10.43
N VAL A 117 -20.98 16.23 9.49
CA VAL A 117 -22.25 15.48 9.41
C VAL A 117 -22.10 14.09 8.80
N ARG A 118 -21.02 13.81 8.06
CA ARG A 118 -20.66 12.45 7.64
C ARG A 118 -20.26 11.55 8.81
N ARG A 119 -19.84 12.14 9.93
CA ARG A 119 -19.56 11.43 11.18
C ARG A 119 -20.78 11.47 12.09
N LYS A 120 -20.61 11.11 13.35
CA LYS A 120 -21.63 11.27 14.40
C LYS A 120 -21.36 12.55 15.21
N PRO A 121 -21.95 13.70 14.84
CA PRO A 121 -21.72 14.96 15.52
C PRO A 121 -22.39 15.01 16.91
N THR A 122 -21.77 15.72 17.84
CA THR A 122 -22.40 16.11 19.11
C THR A 122 -23.42 17.23 18.90
N ALA A 123 -24.30 17.46 19.88
CA ALA A 123 -25.26 18.57 19.84
C ALA A 123 -24.57 19.93 19.63
N ALA A 124 -23.44 20.18 20.31
CA ALA A 124 -22.67 21.40 20.13
C ALA A 124 -22.08 21.53 18.71
N GLN A 125 -21.63 20.43 18.12
CA GLN A 125 -21.14 20.43 16.74
C GLN A 125 -22.27 20.68 15.73
N LEU A 126 -23.49 20.18 15.98
CA LEU A 126 -24.65 20.46 15.11
C LEU A 126 -25.00 21.96 15.10
N GLU A 127 -24.92 22.65 16.24
CA GLU A 127 -25.11 24.10 16.30
C GLU A 127 -24.01 24.86 15.54
N GLN A 128 -22.75 24.41 15.65
CA GLN A 128 -21.64 24.98 14.88
C GLN A 128 -21.78 24.76 13.37
N VAL A 129 -22.26 23.58 12.96
CA VAL A 129 -22.55 23.25 11.56
C VAL A 129 -23.65 24.13 11.00
N GLU A 130 -24.74 24.34 11.74
CA GLU A 130 -25.80 25.25 11.29
C GLU A 130 -25.29 26.68 11.10
N ALA A 131 -24.57 27.21 12.09
CA ALA A 131 -23.98 28.54 12.00
C ALA A 131 -23.01 28.66 10.81
N ALA A 132 -22.19 27.64 10.57
CA ALA A 132 -21.27 27.59 9.43
C ALA A 132 -22.01 27.59 8.08
N LEU A 133 -23.10 26.82 7.95
CA LEU A 133 -23.89 26.73 6.72
C LEU A 133 -24.70 28.01 6.47
N ASP A 134 -25.19 28.67 7.51
CA ASP A 134 -25.88 29.95 7.39
C ASP A 134 -24.91 31.08 7.01
N GLU A 135 -23.70 31.09 7.60
CA GLU A 135 -22.63 31.97 7.15
C GLU A 135 -22.28 31.70 5.68
N ALA A 136 -22.04 30.44 5.31
CA ALA A 136 -21.72 30.05 3.93
C ALA A 136 -22.79 30.49 2.92
N THR A 137 -24.08 30.37 3.31
CA THR A 137 -25.23 30.77 2.50
C THR A 137 -25.35 32.29 2.38
N SER A 138 -25.10 33.04 3.46
CA SER A 138 -25.12 34.51 3.45
C SER A 138 -23.98 35.09 2.60
N LEU A 139 -22.84 34.39 2.57
CA LEU A 139 -21.73 34.71 1.67
C LEU A 139 -22.11 34.41 0.22
N ARG A 140 -22.68 33.25 -0.10
CA ARG A 140 -23.11 32.93 -1.47
C ARG A 140 -24.24 31.89 -1.45
N PRO A 141 -25.33 32.09 -2.22
CA PRO A 141 -26.25 31.00 -2.52
C PRO A 141 -25.56 30.02 -3.48
N LEU A 142 -25.30 28.80 -2.99
CA LEU A 142 -24.73 27.69 -3.77
C LEU A 142 -25.54 26.42 -3.50
N PRO A 143 -25.90 25.66 -4.55
CA PRO A 143 -26.41 24.29 -4.41
C PRO A 143 -25.45 23.37 -3.65
N ASP A 144 -24.15 23.66 -3.65
CA ASP A 144 -23.13 22.84 -2.98
C ASP A 144 -23.29 22.75 -1.44
N HIS A 145 -24.08 23.63 -0.83
CA HIS A 145 -24.37 23.61 0.62
C HIS A 145 -25.39 22.52 0.99
N ALA A 146 -26.11 21.99 -0.01
CA ALA A 146 -27.23 21.09 0.19
C ALA A 146 -26.85 19.79 0.90
N ARG A 147 -25.62 19.30 0.69
CA ARG A 147 -25.12 18.06 1.32
C ARG A 147 -24.97 18.24 2.83
N GLY A 148 -24.26 19.29 3.23
CA GLY A 148 -24.08 19.66 4.63
C GLY A 148 -25.43 19.92 5.31
N ARG A 149 -26.33 20.67 4.65
CA ARG A 149 -27.69 20.92 5.17
C ARG A 149 -28.49 19.62 5.31
N ARG A 150 -28.49 18.75 4.30
CA ARG A 150 -29.20 17.46 4.31
C ARG A 150 -28.74 16.58 5.48
N GLY A 151 -27.43 16.50 5.72
CA GLY A 151 -26.88 15.76 6.86
C GLY A 151 -27.23 16.39 8.20
N LEU A 152 -27.13 17.72 8.32
CA LEU A 152 -27.53 18.46 9.53
C LEU A 152 -29.01 18.22 9.87
N GLU A 153 -29.90 18.36 8.89
CA GLU A 153 -31.33 18.14 9.05
C GLU A 153 -31.64 16.71 9.48
N ALA A 154 -30.97 15.72 8.86
CA ALA A 154 -31.14 14.32 9.19
C ALA A 154 -30.67 14.00 10.63
N TRP A 155 -29.51 14.52 11.04
CA TRP A 155 -29.04 14.36 12.42
C TRP A 155 -29.95 15.05 13.44
N ARG A 156 -30.47 16.24 13.12
CA ARG A 156 -31.45 16.91 13.97
C ARG A 156 -32.77 16.15 14.07
N ALA A 157 -33.23 15.55 12.98
CA ALA A 157 -34.40 14.69 12.98
C ALA A 157 -34.21 13.51 13.95
N LEU A 158 -33.00 12.92 14.00
CA LEU A 158 -32.65 11.88 14.98
C LEU A 158 -32.58 12.38 16.42
N ALA A 159 -32.12 13.62 16.64
CA ALA A 159 -31.99 14.21 17.98
C ALA A 159 -33.32 14.70 18.57
N ARG A 160 -34.35 14.92 17.74
CA ARG A 160 -35.68 15.38 18.19
C ARG A 160 -36.53 14.20 18.65
N GLY A 161 -36.91 14.22 19.93
CA GLY A 161 -37.78 13.20 20.51
C GLY A 161 -37.06 11.90 20.85
N THR A 162 -37.74 10.77 20.73
CA THR A 162 -37.12 9.46 20.99
C THR A 162 -36.34 8.98 19.76
N PRO A 163 -35.20 8.28 19.90
CA PRO A 163 -34.43 7.77 18.76
C PRO A 163 -35.26 7.02 17.72
N GLU A 164 -36.25 6.23 18.14
CA GLU A 164 -37.13 5.46 17.26
C GLU A 164 -38.06 6.32 16.40
N GLN A 165 -38.39 7.55 16.83
CA GLN A 165 -39.15 8.49 16.00
C GLN A 165 -38.28 9.01 14.87
N GLY A 166 -37.03 9.39 15.18
CA GLY A 166 -36.04 9.78 14.18
C GLY A 166 -35.75 8.67 13.17
N TYR A 167 -35.54 7.44 13.63
CA TYR A 167 -35.31 6.28 12.75
C TYR A 167 -36.47 6.01 11.79
N ARG A 168 -37.72 6.19 12.25
CA ARG A 168 -38.90 6.09 11.37
C ARG A 168 -38.95 7.20 10.32
N GLN A 169 -38.51 8.41 10.66
CA GLN A 169 -38.42 9.51 9.69
C GLN A 169 -37.37 9.22 8.61
N LEU A 170 -36.19 8.72 9.00
CA LEU A 170 -35.18 8.27 8.03
C LEU A 170 -35.72 7.16 7.12
N LEU A 171 -36.41 6.17 7.69
CA LEU A 171 -37.01 5.08 6.93
C LEU A 171 -38.08 5.59 5.94
N SER A 172 -38.93 6.54 6.37
CA SER A 172 -39.93 7.17 5.51
C SER A 172 -39.30 7.91 4.32
N ARG A 173 -38.12 8.52 4.51
CA ARG A 173 -37.39 9.17 3.41
C ARG A 173 -36.90 8.16 2.36
N VAL A 174 -36.44 6.99 2.80
CA VAL A 174 -36.09 5.87 1.89
C VAL A 174 -37.33 5.35 1.17
N GLU A 175 -38.48 5.31 1.85
CA GLU A 175 -39.74 4.89 1.23
C GLU A 175 -40.22 5.86 0.14
N GLU A 176 -40.02 7.17 0.35
CA GLU A 176 -40.36 8.21 -0.62
C GLU A 176 -39.39 8.23 -1.81
N PHE A 177 -38.08 8.06 -1.55
CA PHE A 177 -37.01 8.10 -2.55
C PHE A 177 -36.15 6.84 -2.52
N PRO A 178 -36.68 5.66 -2.90
CA PRO A 178 -35.95 4.40 -2.77
C PRO A 178 -34.73 4.31 -3.70
N ARG A 179 -34.75 5.04 -4.82
CA ARG A 179 -33.68 5.07 -5.83
C ARG A 179 -32.66 6.19 -5.60
N MET A 180 -32.47 6.64 -4.36
CA MET A 180 -31.40 7.58 -4.03
C MET A 180 -30.07 7.06 -4.58
N ARG A 181 -29.29 7.91 -5.25
CA ARG A 181 -28.01 7.58 -5.88
C ARG A 181 -26.85 8.25 -5.15
N ALA A 182 -25.77 7.49 -5.00
CA ALA A 182 -24.47 8.00 -4.54
C ALA A 182 -23.82 8.92 -5.58
N HIS A 183 -23.96 8.61 -6.87
CA HIS A 183 -23.34 9.33 -7.97
C HIS A 183 -24.27 9.43 -9.19
N GLY A 184 -23.98 10.40 -10.08
CA GLY A 184 -24.69 10.55 -11.35
C GLY A 184 -25.93 11.45 -11.30
N VAL A 185 -26.14 12.18 -10.20
CA VAL A 185 -27.16 13.23 -10.10
C VAL A 185 -26.45 14.58 -10.26
N THR A 186 -26.99 15.46 -11.11
CA THR A 186 -26.35 16.73 -11.49
C THR A 186 -26.70 17.88 -10.55
N ASP A 187 -27.74 17.73 -9.73
CA ASP A 187 -28.25 18.75 -8.82
C ASP A 187 -28.09 18.27 -7.36
N ASP A 188 -27.41 19.08 -6.54
CA ASP A 188 -27.13 18.76 -5.13
C ASP A 188 -28.38 18.88 -4.25
N ASP A 189 -29.39 19.64 -4.68
CA ASP A 189 -30.69 19.78 -4.01
C ASP A 189 -31.67 18.64 -4.35
N ASP A 190 -31.34 17.76 -5.32
CA ASP A 190 -32.23 16.68 -5.74
C ASP A 190 -32.51 15.70 -4.57
N PRO A 191 -33.77 15.37 -4.27
CA PRO A 191 -34.10 14.41 -3.22
C PRO A 191 -33.55 13.00 -3.49
N LEU A 192 -33.24 12.65 -4.74
CA LEU A 192 -32.57 11.41 -5.13
C LEU A 192 -31.07 11.42 -4.82
N ASN A 193 -30.48 12.51 -4.33
CA ASN A 193 -29.08 12.52 -3.95
C ASN A 193 -28.88 11.89 -2.55
N PHE A 194 -28.05 10.84 -2.49
CA PHE A 194 -27.67 10.23 -1.22
C PHE A 194 -26.57 11.01 -0.48
N GLN A 195 -25.82 11.87 -1.19
CA GLN A 195 -24.71 12.60 -0.60
C GLN A 195 -25.17 13.55 0.51
N GLY A 196 -24.46 13.52 1.64
CA GLY A 196 -24.81 14.21 2.88
C GLY A 196 -25.60 13.35 3.88
N LEU A 197 -26.11 12.17 3.49
CA LEU A 197 -26.84 11.26 4.39
C LEU A 197 -25.95 10.14 4.96
N GLU A 198 -24.69 10.04 4.55
CA GLU A 198 -23.84 8.89 4.87
C GLU A 198 -23.66 8.70 6.39
N GLY A 199 -23.53 9.78 7.15
CA GLY A 199 -23.36 9.72 8.61
C GLY A 199 -24.56 9.12 9.32
N VAL A 200 -25.78 9.60 9.02
CA VAL A 200 -27.00 9.10 9.68
C VAL A 200 -27.31 7.65 9.31
N PHE A 201 -27.00 7.23 8.08
CA PHE A 201 -27.15 5.83 7.67
C PHE A 201 -26.05 4.92 8.24
N SER A 202 -24.95 5.50 8.74
CA SER A 202 -23.92 4.79 9.49
C SER A 202 -24.18 4.78 11.01
N ASP A 203 -25.26 5.38 11.51
CA ASP A 203 -25.55 5.41 12.95
C ASP A 203 -25.82 3.99 13.47
N GLU A 204 -24.96 3.52 14.39
CA GLU A 204 -25.09 2.17 14.94
C GLU A 204 -26.42 1.93 15.66
N GLY A 205 -27.05 2.98 16.21
CA GLY A 205 -28.38 2.88 16.80
C GLY A 205 -29.45 2.63 15.73
N PHE A 206 -29.38 3.33 14.60
CA PHE A 206 -30.25 3.11 13.46
C PHE A 206 -30.08 1.70 12.87
N LEU A 207 -28.83 1.27 12.66
CA LEU A 207 -28.52 -0.08 12.19
C LEU A 207 -29.07 -1.14 13.15
N ALA A 208 -28.82 -1.00 14.46
CA ALA A 208 -29.34 -1.92 15.47
C ALA A 208 -30.87 -1.93 15.52
N TRP A 209 -31.51 -0.79 15.31
CA TRP A 209 -32.97 -0.69 15.23
C TRP A 209 -33.52 -1.40 14.00
N LEU A 210 -32.92 -1.21 12.81
CA LEU A 210 -33.31 -1.87 11.56
C LEU A 210 -33.16 -3.39 11.65
N ARG A 211 -32.05 -3.89 12.22
CA ARG A 211 -31.80 -5.33 12.40
C ARG A 211 -32.86 -6.03 13.28
N LYS A 212 -33.56 -5.29 14.14
CA LYS A 212 -34.67 -5.79 14.97
C LYS A 212 -36.02 -5.76 14.26
N GLN A 213 -36.14 -5.00 13.16
CA GLN A 213 -37.41 -4.92 12.43
C GLN A 213 -37.65 -6.18 11.62
N LYS A 214 -38.90 -6.62 11.59
CA LYS A 214 -39.33 -7.64 10.63
C LYS A 214 -39.52 -6.95 9.27
N PRO A 215 -38.89 -7.44 8.18
CA PRO A 215 -39.11 -6.89 6.84
C PRO A 215 -40.58 -6.82 6.49
N ALA A 216 -41.02 -5.69 5.94
CA ALA A 216 -42.36 -5.54 5.40
C ALA A 216 -42.58 -6.50 4.22
N ALA A 217 -43.84 -6.86 3.95
CA ALA A 217 -44.17 -7.63 2.76
C ALA A 217 -43.84 -6.81 1.51
N ARG A 218 -43.20 -7.44 0.52
CA ARG A 218 -42.79 -6.77 -0.72
C ARG A 218 -43.97 -6.08 -1.41
N PRO A 219 -43.92 -4.75 -1.63
CA PRO A 219 -44.98 -4.03 -2.33
C PRO A 219 -45.16 -4.52 -3.77
N LYS A 220 -46.41 -4.51 -4.26
CA LYS A 220 -46.72 -4.87 -5.65
C LYS A 220 -46.43 -3.72 -6.62
N GLY A 221 -46.20 -4.05 -7.90
CA GLY A 221 -46.12 -3.08 -8.99
C GLY A 221 -44.84 -2.24 -8.96
N LYS A 222 -44.97 -0.95 -9.33
CA LYS A 222 -43.84 -0.02 -9.48
C LYS A 222 -43.07 0.17 -8.17
N LYS A 223 -43.77 0.32 -7.03
CA LYS A 223 -43.14 0.55 -5.72
C LYS A 223 -42.16 -0.58 -5.33
N GLY A 224 -42.53 -1.83 -5.57
CA GLY A 224 -41.63 -2.97 -5.33
C GLY A 224 -40.38 -2.93 -6.24
N LYS A 225 -40.57 -2.64 -7.54
CA LYS A 225 -39.43 -2.48 -8.47
C LYS A 225 -38.51 -1.33 -8.08
N ASP A 226 -39.07 -0.22 -7.60
CA ASP A 226 -38.29 0.95 -7.18
C ASP A 226 -37.44 0.63 -5.95
N LEU A 227 -37.95 -0.17 -5.01
CA LEU A 227 -37.20 -0.69 -3.86
C LEU A 227 -36.07 -1.64 -4.28
N ASP A 228 -36.35 -2.57 -5.20
CA ASP A 228 -35.36 -3.53 -5.71
C ASP A 228 -34.22 -2.80 -6.44
N GLU A 229 -34.55 -1.84 -7.32
CA GLU A 229 -33.55 -1.00 -7.99
C GLU A 229 -32.76 -0.16 -6.99
N GLY A 230 -33.44 0.41 -5.98
CA GLY A 230 -32.79 1.09 -4.87
C GLY A 230 -31.80 0.21 -4.12
N LEU A 231 -32.14 -1.06 -3.90
CA LEU A 231 -31.29 -2.04 -3.23
C LEU A 231 -30.05 -2.35 -4.05
N LEU A 232 -30.18 -2.49 -5.37
CA LEU A 232 -29.03 -2.70 -6.26
C LEU A 232 -28.12 -1.46 -6.33
N LEU A 233 -28.70 -0.26 -6.42
CA LEU A 233 -27.95 0.99 -6.33
C LEU A 233 -27.16 1.05 -5.02
N ALA A 234 -27.84 0.87 -3.90
CA ALA A 234 -27.21 0.83 -2.58
C ALA A 234 -26.17 -0.29 -2.48
N ALA A 235 -26.39 -1.47 -3.04
CA ALA A 235 -25.43 -2.58 -2.96
C ALA A 235 -24.16 -2.34 -3.78
N GLY A 236 -24.17 -1.42 -4.75
CA GLY A 236 -22.97 -0.97 -5.45
C GLY A 236 -23.13 -0.55 -6.91
N LEU A 237 -24.34 -0.63 -7.47
CA LEU A 237 -24.58 -0.26 -8.86
C LEU A 237 -24.38 1.25 -9.13
N ASP A 238 -24.56 2.10 -8.12
CA ASP A 238 -24.33 3.55 -8.23
C ASP A 238 -22.91 3.99 -7.85
N ALA A 239 -22.01 3.03 -7.59
CA ALA A 239 -20.61 3.26 -7.25
C ALA A 239 -19.69 2.91 -8.41
N LYS A 240 -18.60 3.67 -8.58
CA LYS A 240 -17.54 3.24 -9.49
C LYS A 240 -16.80 2.04 -8.90
N PRO A 241 -16.33 1.06 -9.71
CA PRO A 241 -15.72 -0.19 -9.23
C PRO A 241 -14.37 -0.01 -8.49
N PHE A 242 -13.85 1.21 -8.43
CA PHE A 242 -12.63 1.57 -7.73
C PHE A 242 -12.85 2.94 -7.06
N PHE A 243 -12.55 2.96 -5.77
CA PHE A 243 -13.01 3.81 -4.66
C PHE A 243 -13.21 5.33 -4.85
N GLY A 244 -14.04 5.89 -3.95
CA GLY A 244 -13.98 7.30 -3.52
C GLY A 244 -14.32 7.41 -2.01
N PRO A 245 -13.73 8.33 -1.24
CA PRO A 245 -13.85 8.43 0.23
C PRO A 245 -15.18 9.02 0.75
N GLY A 246 -16.26 8.86 0.00
CA GLY A 246 -17.60 9.25 0.45
C GLY A 246 -18.25 8.23 1.38
N PHE A 247 -17.74 6.99 1.43
CA PHE A 247 -18.34 5.86 2.14
C PHE A 247 -17.48 5.35 3.30
N GLU A 248 -16.82 6.24 4.04
CA GLU A 248 -16.25 5.86 5.33
C GLU A 248 -17.40 5.53 6.30
N GLY A 249 -17.53 4.24 6.67
CA GLY A 249 -18.56 3.75 7.60
C GLY A 249 -19.64 2.86 6.98
N ASN A 250 -20.55 2.36 7.82
CA ASN A 250 -21.60 1.39 7.45
C ASN A 250 -22.81 2.02 6.71
N SER A 251 -22.64 3.16 6.02
CA SER A 251 -23.76 3.89 5.41
C SER A 251 -24.48 3.09 4.33
N ARG A 252 -23.71 2.31 3.55
CA ARG A 252 -24.23 1.42 2.53
C ARG A 252 -25.09 0.31 3.14
N THR A 253 -24.57 -0.32 4.19
CA THR A 253 -25.30 -1.28 5.02
C THR A 253 -26.60 -0.67 5.56
N GLY A 254 -26.58 0.56 6.05
CA GLY A 254 -27.79 1.26 6.50
C GLY A 254 -28.83 1.43 5.40
N ARG A 255 -28.42 1.85 4.18
CA ARG A 255 -29.34 1.98 3.04
C ARG A 255 -29.98 0.64 2.68
N VAL A 256 -29.16 -0.41 2.57
CA VAL A 256 -29.61 -1.76 2.24
C VAL A 256 -30.58 -2.27 3.31
N LEU A 257 -30.25 -2.14 4.59
CA LEU A 257 -31.12 -2.54 5.69
C LEU A 257 -32.45 -1.77 5.70
N ALA A 258 -32.44 -0.48 5.40
CA ALA A 258 -33.67 0.32 5.29
C ALA A 258 -34.55 -0.15 4.14
N LEU A 259 -33.97 -0.41 2.96
CA LEU A 259 -34.69 -0.93 1.80
C LEU A 259 -35.26 -2.33 2.06
N VAL A 260 -34.50 -3.21 2.70
CA VAL A 260 -34.97 -4.54 3.13
C VAL A 260 -36.10 -4.41 4.16
N ALA A 261 -36.00 -3.49 5.13
CA ALA A 261 -37.07 -3.24 6.10
C ALA A 261 -38.37 -2.79 5.42
N LEU A 262 -38.28 -2.06 4.29
CA LEU A 262 -39.41 -1.64 3.45
C LEU A 262 -39.93 -2.72 2.50
N GLY A 263 -39.29 -3.90 2.46
CA GLY A 263 -39.71 -5.05 1.66
C GLY A 263 -39.06 -5.12 0.27
N ALA A 264 -37.87 -4.52 0.08
CA ALA A 264 -37.06 -4.78 -1.12
C ALA A 264 -36.71 -6.28 -1.22
N ASP A 265 -36.67 -6.80 -2.44
CA ASP A 265 -36.22 -8.17 -2.71
C ASP A 265 -34.69 -8.26 -2.58
N LEU A 266 -34.23 -9.01 -1.59
CA LEU A 266 -32.79 -9.21 -1.34
C LEU A 266 -32.12 -10.01 -2.47
N GLU A 267 -32.91 -10.80 -3.21
CA GLU A 267 -32.48 -11.61 -4.36
C GLU A 267 -32.64 -10.85 -5.70
N ALA A 268 -32.93 -9.54 -5.65
CA ALA A 268 -32.98 -8.71 -6.84
C ALA A 268 -31.67 -8.79 -7.64
N LYS A 269 -31.79 -8.66 -8.97
CA LYS A 269 -30.67 -8.76 -9.90
C LYS A 269 -30.66 -7.60 -10.88
N ASP A 270 -29.46 -7.16 -11.24
CA ASP A 270 -29.27 -6.14 -12.28
C ASP A 270 -29.37 -6.72 -13.70
N SER A 271 -29.06 -5.88 -14.72
CA SER A 271 -29.09 -6.28 -16.13
C SER A 271 -28.09 -7.39 -16.49
N ASP A 272 -26.99 -7.52 -15.74
CA ASP A 272 -25.98 -8.56 -15.92
C ASP A 272 -26.28 -9.81 -15.05
N LYS A 273 -27.48 -9.84 -14.44
CA LYS A 273 -27.94 -10.85 -13.48
C LYS A 273 -27.11 -10.91 -12.19
N ARG A 274 -26.36 -9.86 -11.88
CA ARG A 274 -25.60 -9.74 -10.63
C ARG A 274 -26.55 -9.43 -9.48
N GLY A 275 -26.38 -10.14 -8.35
CA GLY A 275 -27.12 -9.87 -7.12
C GLY A 275 -26.36 -8.92 -6.18
N ALA A 276 -26.93 -8.68 -4.99
CA ALA A 276 -26.32 -7.76 -4.02
C ALA A 276 -24.90 -8.17 -3.58
N LEU A 277 -24.61 -9.48 -3.42
CA LEU A 277 -23.26 -9.96 -3.08
C LEU A 277 -22.23 -9.66 -4.18
N HIS A 278 -22.61 -9.77 -5.46
CA HIS A 278 -21.73 -9.38 -6.56
C HIS A 278 -21.43 -7.89 -6.50
N LEU A 279 -22.46 -7.06 -6.35
CA LEU A 279 -22.30 -5.61 -6.33
C LEU A 279 -21.47 -5.12 -5.13
N ALA A 280 -21.63 -5.75 -3.96
CA ALA A 280 -20.80 -5.49 -2.78
C ALA A 280 -19.34 -5.91 -3.02
N ALA A 281 -19.11 -7.05 -3.68
CA ALA A 281 -17.77 -7.49 -4.05
C ALA A 281 -17.11 -6.54 -5.05
N LEU A 282 -17.82 -6.05 -6.07
CA LEU A 282 -17.29 -5.12 -7.09
C LEU A 282 -16.69 -3.82 -6.53
N VAL A 283 -17.08 -3.44 -5.31
CA VAL A 283 -16.63 -2.21 -4.64
C VAL A 283 -15.79 -2.47 -3.39
N ASP A 284 -15.47 -3.74 -3.13
CA ASP A 284 -14.75 -4.21 -1.94
C ASP A 284 -15.40 -3.84 -0.58
N ASP A 285 -16.73 -3.98 -0.47
CA ASP A 285 -17.46 -3.75 0.78
C ASP A 285 -17.70 -5.04 1.59
N ALA A 286 -16.68 -5.46 2.34
CA ALA A 286 -16.73 -6.64 3.19
C ALA A 286 -17.77 -6.55 4.32
N ALA A 287 -18.05 -5.33 4.81
CA ALA A 287 -19.04 -5.11 5.86
C ALA A 287 -20.45 -5.39 5.33
N LEU A 288 -20.77 -4.89 4.15
CA LEU A 288 -22.02 -5.17 3.48
C LEU A 288 -22.13 -6.66 3.10
N VAL A 289 -21.07 -7.28 2.58
CA VAL A 289 -21.07 -8.75 2.32
C VAL A 289 -21.48 -9.52 3.56
N THR A 290 -20.85 -9.21 4.71
CA THR A 290 -21.14 -9.87 5.98
C THR A 290 -22.59 -9.66 6.41
N GLU A 291 -23.11 -8.43 6.26
CA GLU A 291 -24.49 -8.12 6.61
C GLU A 291 -25.51 -8.83 5.69
N LEU A 292 -25.26 -8.85 4.38
CA LEU A 292 -26.12 -9.53 3.40
C LEU A 292 -26.24 -11.03 3.70
N LEU A 293 -25.12 -11.69 4.01
CA LEU A 293 -25.11 -13.09 4.43
C LEU A 293 -25.84 -13.29 5.77
N ARG A 294 -25.68 -12.35 6.72
CA ARG A 294 -26.40 -12.36 8.00
C ARG A 294 -27.92 -12.21 7.83
N LEU A 295 -28.36 -11.49 6.79
CA LEU A 295 -29.77 -11.37 6.41
C LEU A 295 -30.33 -12.63 5.74
N GLY A 296 -29.47 -13.63 5.47
CA GLY A 296 -29.88 -14.91 4.87
C GLY A 296 -29.89 -14.91 3.35
N LEU A 297 -29.22 -13.95 2.69
CA LEU A 297 -29.04 -13.97 1.24
C LEU A 297 -28.29 -15.24 0.81
N ALA A 298 -28.79 -15.94 -0.21
CA ALA A 298 -28.21 -17.20 -0.64
C ALA A 298 -26.80 -16.97 -1.25
N PRO A 299 -25.78 -17.77 -0.85
CA PRO A 299 -24.41 -17.58 -1.33
C PRO A 299 -24.16 -18.17 -2.73
N ASP A 300 -25.11 -18.91 -3.29
CA ASP A 300 -25.02 -19.59 -4.59
C ASP A 300 -25.49 -18.73 -5.78
N GLY A 301 -25.79 -17.46 -5.53
CA GLY A 301 -26.12 -16.49 -6.57
C GLY A 301 -25.02 -16.39 -7.63
N VAL A 302 -25.40 -16.49 -8.90
CA VAL A 302 -24.51 -16.32 -10.05
C VAL A 302 -25.04 -15.30 -11.05
N ASP A 303 -24.12 -14.64 -11.76
CA ASP A 303 -24.42 -13.68 -12.81
C ASP A 303 -24.70 -14.35 -14.17
N ALA A 304 -24.82 -13.56 -15.25
CA ALA A 304 -25.08 -14.06 -16.59
C ALA A 304 -23.99 -15.00 -17.15
N LYS A 305 -22.75 -14.91 -16.65
CA LYS A 305 -21.61 -15.77 -17.00
C LYS A 305 -21.42 -16.90 -15.99
N LYS A 306 -22.41 -17.17 -15.14
CA LYS A 306 -22.31 -18.11 -14.02
C LYS A 306 -21.19 -17.77 -13.03
N SER A 307 -20.68 -16.54 -13.04
CA SER A 307 -19.67 -16.09 -12.10
C SER A 307 -20.29 -15.86 -10.73
N THR A 308 -19.63 -16.34 -9.68
CA THR A 308 -20.00 -16.10 -8.28
C THR A 308 -19.47 -14.74 -7.80
N PRO A 309 -19.92 -14.24 -6.63
CA PRO A 309 -19.33 -13.03 -6.03
C PRO A 309 -17.82 -13.12 -5.80
N LEU A 310 -17.27 -14.33 -5.61
CA LEU A 310 -15.81 -14.52 -5.50
C LEU A 310 -15.07 -14.24 -6.81
N HIS A 311 -15.67 -14.51 -7.98
CA HIS A 311 -15.09 -14.13 -9.27
C HIS A 311 -15.04 -12.60 -9.40
N ALA A 312 -16.13 -11.92 -9.03
CA ALA A 312 -16.17 -10.46 -9.03
C ALA A 312 -15.11 -9.87 -8.08
N ALA A 313 -14.99 -10.41 -6.87
CA ALA A 313 -13.95 -9.99 -5.93
C ALA A 313 -12.52 -10.20 -6.49
N ALA A 314 -12.27 -11.33 -7.15
CA ALA A 314 -10.97 -11.63 -7.72
C ALA A 314 -10.61 -10.72 -8.91
N GLU A 315 -11.56 -10.49 -9.81
CA GLU A 315 -11.39 -9.64 -11.00
C GLU A 315 -11.10 -8.17 -10.62
N HIS A 316 -11.78 -7.68 -9.57
CA HIS A 316 -11.66 -6.31 -9.09
C HIS A 316 -10.62 -6.10 -7.99
N GLY A 317 -9.96 -7.16 -7.52
CA GLY A 317 -8.94 -7.06 -6.48
C GLY A 317 -9.49 -6.77 -5.08
N SER A 318 -10.75 -7.14 -4.83
CA SER A 318 -11.51 -6.88 -3.61
C SER A 318 -11.15 -7.89 -2.52
N VAL A 319 -9.92 -7.77 -2.02
CA VAL A 319 -9.31 -8.73 -1.09
C VAL A 319 -10.13 -8.87 0.19
N SER A 320 -10.71 -7.78 0.70
CA SER A 320 -11.42 -7.78 1.98
C SER A 320 -12.70 -8.64 1.94
N CYS A 321 -13.31 -8.78 0.76
CA CYS A 321 -14.54 -9.55 0.56
C CYS A 321 -14.33 -11.06 0.46
N ILE A 322 -13.13 -11.53 0.10
CA ILE A 322 -12.88 -12.95 -0.22
C ILE A 322 -13.16 -13.86 0.99
N ALA A 323 -12.59 -13.53 2.15
CA ALA A 323 -12.76 -14.36 3.34
C ALA A 323 -14.21 -14.37 3.87
N PRO A 324 -14.93 -13.23 3.97
CA PRO A 324 -16.35 -13.22 4.31
C PRO A 324 -17.22 -14.02 3.34
N LEU A 325 -17.02 -13.88 2.03
CA LEU A 325 -17.79 -14.63 1.02
C LEU A 325 -17.58 -16.15 1.16
N ALA A 326 -16.33 -16.59 1.27
CA ALA A 326 -16.02 -18.01 1.44
C ALA A 326 -16.59 -18.58 2.75
N LYS A 327 -16.45 -17.85 3.87
CA LYS A 327 -17.06 -18.23 5.16
C LYS A 327 -18.59 -18.23 5.11
N GLY A 328 -19.17 -17.38 4.27
CA GLY A 328 -20.60 -17.31 3.98
C GLY A 328 -21.14 -18.47 3.16
N GLY A 329 -20.28 -19.40 2.72
CA GLY A 329 -20.68 -20.57 1.95
C GLY A 329 -20.67 -20.35 0.43
N VAL A 330 -20.10 -19.25 -0.07
CA VAL A 330 -19.89 -19.08 -1.52
C VAL A 330 -18.89 -20.15 -1.97
N PRO A 331 -19.22 -21.01 -2.95
CA PRO A 331 -18.32 -22.08 -3.35
C PRO A 331 -17.06 -21.50 -4.02
N VAL A 332 -15.90 -21.77 -3.39
CA VAL A 332 -14.62 -21.16 -3.77
C VAL A 332 -14.15 -21.60 -5.16
N ASP A 333 -14.35 -22.88 -5.48
CA ASP A 333 -14.00 -23.48 -6.77
C ASP A 333 -15.20 -23.56 -7.74
N ALA A 334 -16.22 -22.71 -7.57
CA ALA A 334 -17.30 -22.60 -8.54
C ALA A 334 -16.76 -22.28 -9.94
N LEU A 335 -17.38 -22.83 -10.98
CA LEU A 335 -16.96 -22.61 -12.36
C LEU A 335 -17.90 -21.64 -13.09
N ASP A 336 -17.31 -20.62 -13.71
CA ASP A 336 -18.00 -19.74 -14.66
C ASP A 336 -18.37 -20.49 -15.96
N THR A 337 -19.02 -19.82 -16.91
CA THR A 337 -19.39 -20.39 -18.22
C THR A 337 -18.19 -20.85 -19.04
N SER A 338 -17.00 -20.30 -18.79
CA SER A 338 -15.74 -20.67 -19.44
C SER A 338 -15.02 -21.81 -18.70
N GLY A 339 -15.58 -22.31 -17.60
CA GLY A 339 -14.98 -23.37 -16.80
C GLY A 339 -13.81 -22.89 -15.94
N ARG A 340 -13.81 -21.60 -15.56
CA ARG A 340 -12.79 -20.96 -14.73
C ARG A 340 -13.29 -20.76 -13.31
N THR A 341 -12.40 -20.87 -12.33
CA THR A 341 -12.62 -20.46 -10.94
C THR A 341 -12.20 -19.02 -10.73
N ALA A 342 -12.48 -18.46 -9.55
CA ALA A 342 -12.04 -17.10 -9.18
C ALA A 342 -10.51 -16.91 -9.25
N LEU A 343 -9.70 -17.97 -9.05
CA LEU A 343 -8.23 -17.90 -9.16
C LEU A 343 -7.72 -17.51 -10.56
N PHE A 344 -8.52 -17.74 -11.61
CA PHE A 344 -8.16 -17.32 -12.97
C PHE A 344 -8.19 -15.79 -13.13
N ASP A 345 -9.01 -15.10 -12.34
CA ASP A 345 -9.18 -13.65 -12.41
C ASP A 345 -8.26 -12.90 -11.42
N ALA A 346 -7.55 -13.63 -10.54
CA ALA A 346 -6.62 -13.07 -9.54
C ALA A 346 -5.34 -12.48 -10.17
N ARG A 347 -5.36 -11.18 -10.46
CA ARG A 347 -4.25 -10.46 -11.12
C ARG A 347 -3.08 -10.12 -10.19
N ARG A 348 -3.31 -10.10 -8.88
CA ARG A 348 -2.34 -9.72 -7.85
C ARG A 348 -2.09 -10.87 -6.89
N ALA A 349 -0.89 -10.91 -6.31
CA ALA A 349 -0.47 -11.99 -5.41
C ALA A 349 -1.28 -12.04 -4.10
N ASP A 350 -1.71 -10.88 -3.58
CA ASP A 350 -2.55 -10.77 -2.38
C ASP A 350 -3.96 -11.33 -2.60
N VAL A 351 -4.58 -11.06 -3.75
CA VAL A 351 -5.86 -11.66 -4.16
C VAL A 351 -5.74 -13.18 -4.28
N ALA A 352 -4.69 -13.65 -4.97
CA ALA A 352 -4.44 -15.08 -5.11
C ALA A 352 -4.22 -15.75 -3.74
N ARG A 353 -3.44 -15.12 -2.86
CA ARG A 353 -3.20 -15.61 -1.50
C ARG A 353 -4.50 -15.70 -0.71
N ALA A 354 -5.33 -14.68 -0.74
CA ALA A 354 -6.60 -14.66 -0.04
C ALA A 354 -7.56 -15.75 -0.54
N LEU A 355 -7.59 -16.05 -1.84
CA LEU A 355 -8.37 -17.17 -2.38
C LEU A 355 -7.82 -18.53 -1.93
N ILE A 356 -6.50 -18.72 -1.95
CA ILE A 356 -5.85 -19.95 -1.46
C ILE A 356 -6.11 -20.14 0.04
N ASP A 357 -5.98 -19.09 0.85
CA ASP A 357 -6.26 -19.10 2.28
C ASP A 357 -7.75 -19.38 2.57
N ALA A 358 -8.64 -18.99 1.65
CA ALA A 358 -10.06 -19.34 1.68
C ALA A 358 -10.35 -20.78 1.22
N GLY A 359 -9.33 -21.56 0.83
CA GLY A 359 -9.46 -22.97 0.46
C GLY A 359 -9.56 -23.23 -1.04
N ALA A 360 -9.22 -22.27 -1.90
CA ALA A 360 -9.24 -22.47 -3.35
C ALA A 360 -8.21 -23.53 -3.77
N ASN A 361 -8.60 -24.43 -4.66
CA ASN A 361 -7.68 -25.40 -5.24
C ASN A 361 -6.89 -24.73 -6.39
N PRO A 362 -5.55 -24.63 -6.32
CA PRO A 362 -4.74 -23.99 -7.36
C PRO A 362 -4.79 -24.70 -8.71
N ASN A 363 -5.32 -25.93 -8.75
CA ASN A 363 -5.48 -26.75 -9.95
C ASN A 363 -6.93 -26.83 -10.44
N ALA A 364 -7.90 -26.20 -9.78
CA ALA A 364 -9.29 -26.26 -10.19
C ALA A 364 -9.53 -25.47 -11.47
N GLY A 365 -10.31 -26.04 -12.39
CA GLY A 365 -10.61 -25.48 -13.70
C GLY A 365 -10.89 -26.59 -14.70
N LYS A 366 -11.79 -26.35 -15.66
CA LYS A 366 -12.31 -27.39 -16.56
C LYS A 366 -11.23 -27.90 -17.51
N SER A 367 -10.78 -27.05 -18.44
CA SER A 367 -9.74 -27.38 -19.42
C SER A 367 -8.38 -26.87 -18.97
N TRP A 368 -8.31 -25.61 -18.53
CA TRP A 368 -7.10 -24.97 -18.05
C TRP A 368 -7.01 -25.00 -16.52
N THR A 369 -5.82 -24.75 -15.99
CA THR A 369 -5.59 -24.34 -14.59
C THR A 369 -5.37 -22.83 -14.53
N PRO A 370 -5.50 -22.20 -13.35
CA PRO A 370 -5.06 -20.83 -13.14
C PRO A 370 -3.62 -20.60 -13.62
N LEU A 371 -2.74 -21.59 -13.42
CA LEU A 371 -1.35 -21.52 -13.84
C LEU A 371 -1.19 -21.38 -15.38
N HIS A 372 -2.01 -22.06 -16.19
CA HIS A 372 -2.02 -21.86 -17.65
C HIS A 372 -2.38 -20.41 -18.01
N GLN A 373 -3.42 -19.84 -17.38
CA GLN A 373 -3.83 -18.47 -17.70
C GLN A 373 -2.75 -17.46 -17.29
N HIS A 374 -2.17 -17.60 -16.11
CA HIS A 374 -1.17 -16.65 -15.61
C HIS A 374 0.17 -16.75 -16.34
N ALA A 375 0.55 -17.93 -16.86
CA ALA A 375 1.75 -18.14 -17.67
C ALA A 375 1.82 -17.24 -18.93
N ARG A 376 0.68 -16.76 -19.42
CA ARG A 376 0.56 -15.93 -20.64
C ARG A 376 0.93 -14.47 -20.44
N PHE A 377 0.97 -14.00 -19.20
CA PHE A 377 1.13 -12.59 -18.88
C PHE A 377 2.41 -12.37 -18.09
N LYS A 378 3.37 -11.65 -18.68
CA LYS A 378 4.73 -11.47 -18.15
C LYS A 378 4.77 -10.97 -16.70
N GLU A 379 3.81 -10.13 -16.31
CA GLU A 379 3.72 -9.53 -14.98
C GLU A 379 3.17 -10.45 -13.89
N ARG A 380 2.75 -11.68 -14.22
CA ARG A 380 2.10 -12.61 -13.27
C ARG A 380 3.06 -13.46 -12.44
N GLY A 381 4.37 -13.22 -12.48
CA GLY A 381 5.36 -13.93 -11.66
C GLY A 381 4.96 -14.07 -10.18
N PRO A 382 4.60 -12.97 -9.48
CA PRO A 382 4.19 -13.04 -8.08
C PRO A 382 2.93 -13.90 -7.82
N VAL A 383 1.98 -13.94 -8.76
CA VAL A 383 0.79 -14.81 -8.66
C VAL A 383 1.17 -16.27 -8.87
N ILE A 384 2.04 -16.54 -9.85
CA ILE A 384 2.56 -17.89 -10.13
C ILE A 384 3.31 -18.43 -8.90
N GLU A 385 4.12 -17.63 -8.22
CA GLU A 385 4.79 -18.04 -6.98
C GLU A 385 3.80 -18.46 -5.89
N VAL A 386 2.72 -17.70 -5.70
CA VAL A 386 1.65 -18.04 -4.74
C VAL A 386 1.03 -19.40 -5.11
N LEU A 387 0.70 -19.59 -6.39
CA LEU A 387 0.09 -20.83 -6.89
C LEU A 387 1.04 -22.03 -6.72
N LEU A 388 2.33 -21.87 -7.04
CA LEU A 388 3.34 -22.92 -6.87
C LEU A 388 3.54 -23.29 -5.39
N GLN A 389 3.60 -22.29 -4.50
CA GLN A 389 3.67 -22.51 -3.05
C GLN A 389 2.42 -23.25 -2.53
N ALA A 390 1.27 -23.06 -3.19
CA ALA A 390 0.03 -23.76 -2.88
C ALA A 390 -0.10 -25.16 -3.52
N GLY A 391 0.90 -25.59 -4.31
CA GLY A 391 0.90 -26.90 -4.97
C GLY A 391 0.25 -26.93 -6.36
N ALA A 392 0.33 -25.84 -7.12
CA ALA A 392 -0.07 -25.85 -8.52
C ALA A 392 0.76 -26.84 -9.36
N ASP A 393 0.08 -27.62 -10.18
CA ASP A 393 0.65 -28.64 -11.06
C ASP A 393 1.12 -28.01 -12.38
N VAL A 394 2.44 -27.92 -12.54
CA VAL A 394 3.13 -27.42 -13.74
C VAL A 394 3.07 -28.41 -14.91
N THR A 395 2.61 -29.64 -14.68
CA THR A 395 2.59 -30.73 -15.67
C THR A 395 1.19 -31.03 -16.21
N ARG A 396 0.13 -30.51 -15.57
CA ARG A 396 -1.26 -30.68 -16.04
C ARG A 396 -1.38 -30.10 -17.44
N LYS A 397 -1.97 -30.87 -18.35
CA LYS A 397 -2.24 -30.43 -19.73
C LYS A 397 -3.59 -29.73 -19.83
N GLY A 398 -3.61 -28.62 -20.57
CA GLY A 398 -4.76 -27.83 -20.96
C GLY A 398 -5.66 -28.52 -21.99
N GLY A 399 -6.69 -27.81 -22.47
CA GLY A 399 -7.62 -28.31 -23.49
C GLY A 399 -7.01 -28.47 -24.89
N ASP A 400 -5.91 -27.79 -25.15
CA ASP A 400 -5.05 -27.85 -26.33
C ASP A 400 -3.89 -28.86 -26.17
N GLY A 401 -3.80 -29.52 -25.02
CA GLY A 401 -2.73 -30.47 -24.71
C GLY A 401 -1.42 -29.83 -24.25
N GLN A 402 -1.35 -28.50 -24.11
CA GLN A 402 -0.17 -27.80 -23.63
C GLN A 402 -0.09 -27.80 -22.10
N THR A 403 1.12 -27.75 -21.57
CA THR A 403 1.39 -27.50 -20.13
C THR A 403 1.52 -25.99 -19.87
N PRO A 404 1.37 -25.50 -18.63
CA PRO A 404 1.60 -24.09 -18.31
C PRO A 404 2.99 -23.59 -18.72
N VAL A 405 3.99 -24.46 -18.62
CA VAL A 405 5.36 -24.18 -19.09
C VAL A 405 5.39 -23.95 -20.61
N GLN A 406 4.72 -24.79 -21.39
CA GLN A 406 4.64 -24.62 -22.85
C GLN A 406 3.88 -23.35 -23.22
N GLU A 407 2.80 -23.05 -22.50
CA GLU A 407 2.02 -21.82 -22.67
C GLU A 407 2.88 -20.57 -22.40
N ALA A 408 3.69 -20.57 -21.33
CA ALA A 408 4.64 -19.49 -21.05
C ALA A 408 5.64 -19.32 -22.20
N LEU A 409 6.17 -20.41 -22.75
CA LEU A 409 7.14 -20.36 -23.85
C LEU A 409 6.51 -19.86 -25.17
N GLU A 410 5.30 -20.31 -25.51
CA GLU A 410 4.56 -19.84 -26.69
C GLU A 410 4.30 -18.33 -26.60
N HIS A 411 4.00 -17.83 -25.40
CA HIS A 411 3.80 -16.42 -25.12
C HIS A 411 5.09 -15.62 -24.85
N LYS A 412 6.27 -16.19 -25.11
CA LYS A 412 7.59 -15.55 -24.93
C LYS A 412 7.91 -15.12 -23.49
N ASN A 413 7.33 -15.80 -22.51
CA ASN A 413 7.54 -15.61 -21.08
C ASN A 413 8.51 -16.66 -20.51
N ALA A 414 9.71 -16.77 -21.09
CA ALA A 414 10.71 -17.77 -20.70
C ALA A 414 11.07 -17.73 -19.20
N HIS A 415 11.10 -16.54 -18.60
CA HIS A 415 11.30 -16.38 -17.15
C HIS A 415 10.19 -17.07 -16.31
N LEU A 416 8.93 -17.00 -16.74
CA LEU A 416 7.82 -17.67 -16.04
C LEU A 416 7.87 -19.19 -16.26
N ALA A 417 8.30 -19.64 -17.44
CA ALA A 417 8.56 -21.05 -17.69
C ALA A 417 9.64 -21.60 -16.74
N GLN A 418 10.74 -20.84 -16.56
CA GLN A 418 11.81 -21.19 -15.60
C GLN A 418 11.29 -21.20 -14.16
N LEU A 419 10.46 -20.23 -13.77
CA LEU A 419 9.81 -20.19 -12.44
C LEU A 419 8.98 -21.45 -12.17
N MET A 420 8.38 -22.02 -13.21
CA MET A 420 7.60 -23.26 -13.16
C MET A 420 8.45 -24.54 -13.37
N GLY A 421 9.79 -24.43 -13.34
CA GLY A 421 10.69 -25.57 -13.40
C GLY A 421 11.04 -26.05 -14.81
N ALA A 422 10.79 -25.24 -15.85
CA ALA A 422 11.30 -25.53 -17.18
C ALA A 422 12.83 -25.56 -17.15
N LYS A 423 13.43 -26.67 -17.60
CA LYS A 423 14.86 -26.71 -17.90
C LYS A 423 15.11 -25.70 -19.00
N ALA A 424 16.10 -24.82 -18.81
CA ALA A 424 16.60 -24.00 -19.91
C ALA A 424 16.86 -24.92 -21.11
N SER A 425 16.36 -24.55 -22.29
CA SER A 425 16.53 -25.32 -23.52
C SER A 425 18.02 -25.55 -23.75
N SER A 426 18.51 -26.74 -23.39
CA SER A 426 19.93 -27.02 -23.31
C SER A 426 20.49 -27.27 -24.70
N GLY A 427 21.30 -26.35 -25.19
CA GLY A 427 22.41 -26.68 -26.06
C GLY A 427 23.68 -26.68 -25.24
N VAL A 428 24.00 -27.81 -24.61
CA VAL A 428 25.18 -28.06 -23.74
C VAL A 428 25.08 -27.49 -22.32
N ALA A 429 25.47 -28.29 -21.34
CA ALA A 429 25.53 -27.90 -19.93
C ALA A 429 26.40 -26.62 -19.78
N GLY A 430 25.82 -25.57 -19.19
CA GLY A 430 26.56 -24.41 -18.68
C GLY A 430 26.44 -23.08 -19.45
N ALA A 431 25.61 -22.90 -20.47
CA ALA A 431 25.54 -21.59 -21.13
C ALA A 431 24.91 -20.49 -20.24
N LEU A 432 25.63 -19.39 -20.00
CA LEU A 432 25.08 -18.17 -19.40
C LEU A 432 24.22 -17.48 -20.46
N ASP A 433 22.90 -17.55 -20.34
CA ASP A 433 22.00 -16.84 -21.26
C ASP A 433 22.09 -15.32 -20.98
N VAL A 434 22.78 -14.59 -21.84
CA VAL A 434 22.98 -13.14 -21.73
C VAL A 434 21.85 -12.34 -22.37
N GLN A 435 20.91 -12.97 -23.07
CA GLN A 435 19.78 -12.29 -23.71
C GLN A 435 18.89 -11.54 -22.70
N PRO A 436 18.59 -12.11 -21.51
CA PRO A 436 17.94 -11.38 -20.43
C PRO A 436 18.73 -10.16 -19.92
N LEU A 437 20.07 -10.23 -19.91
CA LEU A 437 20.93 -9.11 -19.53
C LEU A 437 20.91 -8.00 -20.58
N LEU A 438 20.93 -8.34 -21.87
CA LEU A 438 20.81 -7.40 -22.98
C LEU A 438 19.43 -6.72 -23.01
N GLU A 439 18.36 -7.45 -22.68
CA GLU A 439 17.02 -6.87 -22.55
C GLU A 439 16.85 -6.00 -21.30
N ALA A 440 17.47 -6.38 -20.17
CA ALA A 440 17.49 -5.56 -18.96
C ALA A 440 18.29 -4.27 -19.21
N LEU A 441 19.42 -4.36 -19.91
CA LEU A 441 20.21 -3.20 -20.34
C LEU A 441 19.40 -2.30 -21.28
N ALA A 442 18.67 -2.86 -22.26
CA ALA A 442 17.82 -2.09 -23.16
C ALA A 442 16.67 -1.36 -22.43
N ARG A 443 16.14 -1.94 -21.34
CA ARG A 443 15.09 -1.32 -20.50
C ARG A 443 15.65 -0.32 -19.49
N GLN A 444 16.80 -0.62 -18.91
CA GLN A 444 17.46 0.20 -17.90
C GLN A 444 18.40 1.22 -18.52
N ARG A 445 18.56 1.28 -19.84
CA ARG A 445 19.45 2.22 -20.54
C ARG A 445 19.25 3.65 -20.05
N GLU A 446 18.02 4.10 -19.90
CA GLU A 446 17.71 5.46 -19.43
C GLU A 446 17.94 5.65 -17.92
N ALA A 447 17.77 4.59 -17.11
CA ALA A 447 18.02 4.60 -15.68
C ALA A 447 19.53 4.53 -15.37
N LEU A 448 20.30 3.77 -16.14
CA LEU A 448 21.76 3.69 -16.08
C LEU A 448 22.39 5.01 -16.54
N LEU A 449 21.90 5.61 -17.63
CA LEU A 449 22.31 6.95 -18.09
C LEU A 449 22.00 8.06 -17.07
N LYS A 450 20.96 7.90 -16.25
CA LYS A 450 20.60 8.84 -15.17
C LYS A 450 21.34 8.59 -13.88
N ALA A 451 21.56 7.33 -13.52
CA ALA A 451 22.29 6.95 -12.32
C ALA A 451 23.74 7.38 -12.44
N TRP A 452 24.36 7.20 -13.61
CA TRP A 452 25.79 7.43 -13.82
C TRP A 452 25.95 8.55 -14.85
N TYR A 453 25.92 9.78 -14.34
CA TYR A 453 25.76 11.01 -15.09
C TYR A 453 27.01 11.46 -15.88
N PHE A 454 27.93 10.56 -16.25
CA PHE A 454 29.17 10.92 -16.93
C PHE A 454 29.52 9.94 -18.07
N GLU A 455 29.17 10.36 -19.29
CA GLU A 455 29.56 9.84 -20.62
C GLU A 455 28.80 8.62 -21.19
N ASP A 456 28.31 8.77 -22.43
CA ASP A 456 27.67 7.72 -23.25
C ASP A 456 28.55 6.47 -23.49
N LYS A 457 29.85 6.53 -23.20
CA LYS A 457 30.82 5.43 -23.40
C LYS A 457 30.61 4.25 -22.45
N ASP A 458 29.87 4.43 -21.37
CA ASP A 458 29.69 3.40 -20.34
C ASP A 458 28.65 2.35 -20.75
N VAL A 459 27.60 2.77 -21.46
CA VAL A 459 26.60 1.83 -22.00
C VAL A 459 27.20 1.01 -23.14
N ASP A 460 27.98 1.65 -24.01
CA ASP A 460 28.66 0.98 -25.12
C ASP A 460 29.72 -0.02 -24.61
N GLY A 461 30.44 0.30 -23.53
CA GLY A 461 31.37 -0.62 -22.86
C GLY A 461 30.67 -1.84 -22.24
N VAL A 462 29.56 -1.63 -21.54
CA VAL A 462 28.74 -2.72 -20.99
C VAL A 462 28.19 -3.61 -22.12
N GLU A 463 27.72 -3.02 -23.23
CA GLU A 463 27.28 -3.77 -24.40
C GLU A 463 28.42 -4.55 -25.06
N GLN A 464 29.63 -3.99 -25.15
CA GLN A 464 30.79 -4.67 -25.74
C GLN A 464 31.22 -5.89 -24.92
N VAL A 465 31.29 -5.77 -23.60
CA VAL A 465 31.64 -6.90 -22.71
C VAL A 465 30.60 -8.02 -22.83
N LEU A 466 29.30 -7.69 -22.81
CA LEU A 466 28.23 -8.68 -22.94
C LEU A 466 28.19 -9.33 -24.33
N LYS A 467 28.42 -8.56 -25.42
CA LYS A 467 28.56 -9.10 -26.79
C LYS A 467 29.80 -9.97 -26.94
N GLY A 468 30.91 -9.61 -26.30
CA GLY A 468 32.15 -10.39 -26.28
C GLY A 468 31.96 -11.75 -25.63
N LEU A 469 31.31 -11.79 -24.46
CA LEU A 469 30.95 -13.02 -23.76
C LEU A 469 30.03 -13.92 -24.61
N ALA A 470 29.08 -13.31 -25.34
CA ALA A 470 28.19 -14.02 -26.26
C ALA A 470 28.96 -14.63 -27.45
N LEU A 471 29.85 -13.88 -28.09
CA LEU A 471 30.62 -14.32 -29.26
C LEU A 471 31.68 -15.37 -28.91
N GLN A 472 32.29 -15.28 -27.73
CA GLN A 472 33.29 -16.23 -27.24
C GLN A 472 32.67 -17.50 -26.65
N GLY A 473 31.35 -17.57 -26.53
CA GLY A 473 30.63 -18.72 -25.99
C GLY A 473 30.97 -18.97 -24.51
N ALA A 474 31.10 -17.91 -23.71
CA ALA A 474 31.42 -18.02 -22.29
C ALA A 474 30.26 -18.65 -21.50
N THR A 475 30.59 -19.57 -20.59
CA THR A 475 29.69 -20.50 -19.90
C THR A 475 29.90 -20.57 -18.38
N SER A 476 30.62 -19.61 -17.77
CA SER A 476 30.87 -19.64 -16.31
C SER A 476 31.05 -18.26 -15.67
N TRP A 477 30.79 -18.17 -14.37
CA TRP A 477 31.07 -16.98 -13.54
C TRP A 477 32.54 -16.58 -13.55
N ASP A 478 33.45 -17.54 -13.62
CA ASP A 478 34.89 -17.29 -13.72
C ASP A 478 35.26 -16.61 -15.05
N GLN A 479 34.59 -16.97 -16.14
CA GLN A 479 34.77 -16.32 -17.44
C GLN A 479 34.14 -14.93 -17.49
N LEU A 480 33.00 -14.72 -16.83
CA LEU A 480 32.44 -13.38 -16.62
C LEU A 480 33.41 -12.52 -15.80
N ALA A 481 33.93 -13.04 -14.69
CA ALA A 481 34.89 -12.34 -13.85
C ALA A 481 36.19 -12.03 -14.61
N ALA A 482 36.68 -12.94 -15.46
CA ALA A 482 37.84 -12.72 -16.32
C ALA A 482 37.58 -11.67 -17.42
N ALA A 483 36.38 -11.64 -18.01
CA ALA A 483 36.00 -10.62 -19.00
C ALA A 483 35.81 -9.23 -18.37
N LEU A 484 35.54 -9.17 -17.07
CA LEU A 484 35.46 -7.94 -16.29
C LEU A 484 36.82 -7.47 -15.75
N GLN A 485 37.89 -8.28 -15.89
CA GLN A 485 39.23 -7.87 -15.48
C GLN A 485 39.81 -6.83 -16.45
N GLY A 486 40.16 -5.67 -15.93
CA GLY A 486 40.76 -4.57 -16.70
C GLY A 486 39.73 -3.64 -17.35
N GLU A 487 38.45 -3.96 -17.25
CA GLU A 487 37.35 -3.07 -17.59
C GLU A 487 37.20 -1.95 -16.54
N PHE A 488 36.56 -0.86 -16.93
CA PHE A 488 36.35 0.25 -16.01
C PHE A 488 35.46 -0.15 -14.83
N PRO A 489 35.74 0.32 -13.60
CA PRO A 489 35.04 -0.12 -12.38
C PRO A 489 33.52 0.04 -12.44
N TRP A 490 33.05 1.06 -13.13
CA TRP A 490 31.63 1.30 -13.36
C TRP A 490 31.06 0.24 -14.32
N THR A 491 31.67 -0.04 -15.48
CA THR A 491 31.24 -1.14 -16.37
C THR A 491 31.05 -2.47 -15.61
N VAL A 492 31.98 -2.79 -14.70
CA VAL A 492 31.92 -3.97 -13.84
C VAL A 492 30.70 -3.93 -12.91
N MET A 493 30.47 -2.81 -12.23
CA MET A 493 29.33 -2.64 -11.33
C MET A 493 27.98 -2.72 -12.04
N ALA A 494 27.87 -2.19 -13.26
CA ALA A 494 26.64 -2.22 -14.04
C ALA A 494 26.32 -3.66 -14.48
N VAL A 495 27.32 -4.37 -14.99
CA VAL A 495 27.17 -5.79 -15.38
C VAL A 495 26.81 -6.65 -14.18
N VAL A 496 27.44 -6.48 -13.02
CA VAL A 496 27.12 -7.22 -11.80
C VAL A 496 25.68 -6.93 -11.31
N THR A 497 25.23 -5.67 -11.40
CA THR A 497 23.87 -5.28 -11.01
C THR A 497 22.84 -5.91 -11.93
N LEU A 498 23.04 -5.80 -13.26
CA LEU A 498 22.20 -6.45 -14.27
C LEU A 498 22.13 -7.96 -14.07
N VAL A 499 23.27 -8.58 -13.75
CA VAL A 499 23.39 -10.02 -13.53
C VAL A 499 22.62 -10.49 -12.27
N ARG A 500 22.65 -9.71 -11.18
CA ARG A 500 21.88 -9.98 -9.95
C ARG A 500 20.37 -9.83 -10.15
N ASP A 501 19.94 -8.88 -10.96
CA ASP A 501 18.52 -8.64 -11.23
C ASP A 501 17.89 -9.74 -12.10
N VAL A 502 18.72 -10.47 -12.86
CA VAL A 502 18.26 -11.27 -14.00
C VAL A 502 18.47 -12.78 -13.83
N LEU A 503 19.51 -13.22 -13.12
CA LEU A 503 19.76 -14.64 -12.88
C LEU A 503 19.25 -15.08 -11.49
N PRO A 504 18.55 -16.23 -11.37
CA PRO A 504 18.07 -16.72 -10.08
C PRO A 504 19.28 -17.05 -9.18
N ALA A 505 19.33 -16.42 -8.01
CA ALA A 505 20.40 -16.58 -7.04
C ALA A 505 20.56 -18.06 -6.61
N GLU A 506 21.80 -18.55 -6.68
CA GLU A 506 22.22 -19.75 -5.94
C GLU A 506 22.04 -19.51 -4.43
N GLU A 507 21.38 -20.48 -3.78
CA GLU A 507 21.17 -20.71 -2.35
C GLU A 507 20.66 -19.57 -1.44
N LYS A 508 19.57 -19.88 -0.72
CA LYS A 508 18.94 -19.01 0.29
C LYS A 508 19.95 -18.58 1.36
N THR A 509 20.13 -17.27 1.46
CA THR A 509 20.70 -16.55 2.60
C THR A 509 20.07 -17.03 3.92
N PRO A 510 20.83 -17.57 4.89
CA PRO A 510 20.31 -17.86 6.22
C PRO A 510 19.76 -16.58 6.89
N ARG A 511 18.45 -16.58 7.19
CA ARG A 511 17.76 -15.51 7.94
C ARG A 511 17.70 -15.88 9.42
N LEU A 512 18.14 -14.97 10.29
CA LEU A 512 17.92 -15.10 11.73
C LEU A 512 16.50 -14.61 12.07
N SER A 513 15.69 -15.40 12.78
CA SER A 513 14.23 -15.14 12.94
C SER A 513 13.90 -13.84 13.70
N LYS A 514 12.68 -13.31 13.47
CA LYS A 514 12.05 -12.03 13.88
C LYS A 514 12.03 -11.61 15.37
N LEU A 515 12.80 -12.21 16.29
CA LEU A 515 12.81 -11.79 17.71
C LEU A 515 14.14 -11.10 18.05
N PRO A 516 14.19 -10.09 18.95
CA PRO A 516 15.44 -9.54 19.47
C PRO A 516 16.29 -10.65 20.12
N ARG A 517 17.56 -10.77 19.73
CA ARG A 517 18.44 -11.87 20.19
C ARG A 517 19.65 -11.35 20.95
N PHE A 518 19.99 -12.08 22.00
CA PHE A 518 21.20 -11.85 22.80
C PHE A 518 22.06 -13.12 22.82
N VAL A 519 23.33 -12.98 22.48
CA VAL A 519 24.32 -14.05 22.45
C VAL A 519 25.45 -13.71 23.41
N ARG A 520 25.64 -14.54 24.43
CA ARG A 520 26.78 -14.42 25.34
C ARG A 520 27.98 -15.15 24.71
N GLY A 521 29.08 -14.44 24.49
CA GLY A 521 30.29 -14.99 23.84
C GLY A 521 30.32 -14.77 22.32
N ASN A 522 31.12 -15.57 21.62
CA ASN A 522 31.39 -15.40 20.19
C ASN A 522 30.34 -16.08 19.30
N LEU A 523 30.02 -15.47 18.15
CA LEU A 523 29.12 -15.99 17.13
C LEU A 523 29.84 -16.04 15.76
N VAL A 524 29.75 -17.16 15.06
CA VAL A 524 30.17 -17.28 13.65
C VAL A 524 28.96 -17.72 12.81
N VAL A 525 28.85 -17.21 11.60
CA VAL A 525 27.79 -17.57 10.66
C VAL A 525 28.45 -17.82 9.31
N LYS A 526 27.99 -18.85 8.60
CA LYS A 526 28.49 -19.19 7.27
C LYS A 526 27.49 -18.74 6.20
N GLY A 527 27.98 -18.09 5.15
CA GLY A 527 27.15 -17.50 4.10
C GLY A 527 26.64 -16.10 4.45
N ASP A 528 25.95 -15.49 3.48
CA ASP A 528 25.33 -14.17 3.64
C ASP A 528 24.21 -14.20 4.69
N VAL A 529 24.09 -13.16 5.50
CA VAL A 529 23.14 -13.07 6.62
C VAL A 529 22.31 -11.81 6.51
N ASN A 530 21.00 -11.92 6.74
CA ASN A 530 20.12 -10.77 6.93
C ASN A 530 19.61 -10.69 8.38
N LEU A 531 19.82 -9.54 9.01
CA LEU A 531 19.26 -9.21 10.32
C LEU A 531 17.96 -8.44 10.13
N ASP A 532 16.85 -9.10 10.45
CA ASP A 532 15.49 -8.53 10.38
C ASP A 532 15.02 -7.97 11.75
N GLY A 533 15.93 -7.77 12.72
CA GLY A 533 15.67 -7.27 14.08
C GLY A 533 16.94 -7.16 14.96
N PRO A 534 16.84 -6.63 16.21
CA PRO A 534 18.01 -6.34 17.04
C PRO A 534 18.83 -7.58 17.42
N LEU A 535 20.15 -7.49 17.27
CA LEU A 535 21.10 -8.54 17.65
C LEU A 535 22.20 -7.97 18.55
N LEU A 536 22.34 -8.53 19.74
CA LEU A 536 23.42 -8.20 20.67
C LEU A 536 24.31 -9.43 20.93
N VAL A 537 25.61 -9.31 20.67
CA VAL A 537 26.62 -10.35 20.89
C VAL A 537 27.62 -9.81 21.90
N THR A 538 27.88 -10.48 23.03
CA THR A 538 28.83 -9.94 24.02
C THR A 538 30.30 -10.19 23.67
N GLY A 539 30.58 -11.18 22.81
CA GLY A 539 31.90 -11.50 22.25
C GLY A 539 32.04 -11.07 20.79
N ASP A 540 32.88 -11.77 20.02
CA ASP A 540 33.15 -11.49 18.60
C ASP A 540 32.06 -12.07 17.68
N LEU A 541 31.75 -11.38 16.57
CA LEU A 541 30.86 -11.85 15.51
C LEU A 541 31.65 -12.06 14.21
N THR A 542 31.53 -13.22 13.57
CA THR A 542 32.08 -13.45 12.22
C THR A 542 31.02 -13.97 11.27
N VAL A 543 31.00 -13.44 10.06
CA VAL A 543 30.10 -13.85 8.98
C VAL A 543 30.99 -14.19 7.77
N GLU A 544 31.00 -15.45 7.35
CA GLU A 544 31.67 -15.90 6.13
C GLU A 544 30.78 -15.58 4.91
N GLY A 545 30.47 -14.29 4.73
CA GLY A 545 29.49 -13.75 3.78
C GLY A 545 29.19 -12.27 4.04
N VAL A 546 28.20 -11.72 3.35
CA VAL A 546 27.72 -10.35 3.54
C VAL A 546 26.75 -10.29 4.73
N LEU A 547 27.02 -9.41 5.69
CA LEU A 547 26.12 -9.11 6.80
C LEU A 547 25.24 -7.91 6.44
N ARG A 548 23.94 -8.15 6.31
CA ARG A 548 22.93 -7.11 6.07
C ARG A 548 22.18 -6.80 7.36
N ASN A 549 22.16 -5.53 7.76
CA ASN A 549 21.39 -5.00 8.88
C ASN A 549 20.37 -3.98 8.36
N ALA A 550 19.24 -4.49 7.87
CA ALA A 550 18.21 -3.70 7.19
C ALA A 550 16.88 -3.76 7.96
N GLY A 551 16.34 -2.59 8.35
CA GLY A 551 15.01 -2.47 8.96
C GLY A 551 14.88 -1.36 10.01
N MET A 552 13.63 -0.94 10.30
CA MET A 552 13.28 0.14 11.26
C MET A 552 13.80 -0.10 12.71
N GLU A 553 14.17 -1.34 13.06
CA GLU A 553 14.71 -1.72 14.38
C GLU A 553 16.16 -2.26 14.32
N GLY A 554 16.89 -1.98 13.23
CA GLY A 554 18.21 -2.57 12.91
C GLY A 554 19.35 -2.14 13.84
N LEU A 555 19.34 -2.60 15.09
CA LEU A 555 20.44 -2.43 16.04
C LEU A 555 21.29 -3.70 16.07
N LEU A 556 22.52 -3.59 15.59
CA LEU A 556 23.56 -4.60 15.78
C LEU A 556 24.54 -4.09 16.84
N ALA A 557 24.60 -4.75 17.98
CA ALA A 557 25.56 -4.44 19.02
C ALA A 557 26.48 -5.65 19.26
N VAL A 558 27.78 -5.45 19.19
CA VAL A 558 28.78 -6.51 19.37
C VAL A 558 29.81 -6.01 20.37
N GLY A 559 29.94 -6.66 21.52
CA GLY A 559 30.91 -6.29 22.56
C GLY A 559 32.36 -6.58 22.15
N GLY A 560 32.57 -7.58 21.28
CA GLY A 560 33.85 -7.92 20.68
C GLY A 560 34.07 -7.30 19.30
N SER A 561 34.83 -7.99 18.45
CA SER A 561 35.12 -7.59 17.07
C SER A 561 34.12 -8.22 16.08
N VAL A 562 33.81 -7.54 14.98
CA VAL A 562 33.02 -8.04 13.85
C VAL A 562 33.93 -8.38 12.67
N ARG A 563 33.70 -9.51 12.00
CA ARG A 563 34.32 -9.87 10.72
C ARG A 563 33.25 -10.27 9.71
N ALA A 564 33.25 -9.70 8.52
CA ALA A 564 32.35 -10.10 7.44
C ALA A 564 33.07 -10.03 6.08
N THR A 565 32.52 -10.62 5.02
CA THR A 565 32.99 -10.35 3.66
C THR A 565 32.59 -8.94 3.24
N GLY A 566 31.37 -8.52 3.59
CA GLY A 566 30.88 -7.15 3.46
C GLY A 566 29.87 -6.84 4.56
N VAL A 567 29.71 -5.57 4.93
CA VAL A 567 28.65 -5.12 5.83
C VAL A 567 27.79 -4.10 5.11
N ASP A 568 26.50 -4.31 5.12
CA ASP A 568 25.49 -3.47 4.49
C ASP A 568 24.49 -3.09 5.59
N THR A 569 24.37 -1.81 5.92
CA THR A 569 23.59 -1.37 7.08
C THR A 569 22.78 -0.11 6.79
N ASP A 570 21.48 -0.22 7.06
CA ASP A 570 20.54 0.92 7.09
C ASP A 570 20.26 1.36 8.54
N GLY A 571 20.74 0.58 9.53
CA GLY A 571 20.55 0.81 10.96
C GLY A 571 21.85 1.08 11.75
N GLU A 572 21.75 1.11 13.08
CA GLU A 572 22.88 1.39 13.99
C GLU A 572 23.72 0.13 14.25
N VAL A 573 25.03 0.24 14.03
CA VAL A 573 26.02 -0.81 14.26
C VAL A 573 27.00 -0.33 15.32
N ILE A 574 27.00 -0.98 16.47
CA ILE A 574 27.92 -0.72 17.58
C ILE A 574 28.85 -1.91 17.75
N VAL A 575 30.14 -1.70 17.55
CA VAL A 575 31.19 -2.71 17.74
C VAL A 575 32.12 -2.24 18.84
N GLY A 576 32.27 -3.03 19.89
CA GLY A 576 33.06 -2.69 21.07
C GLY A 576 34.56 -2.71 20.78
N LYS A 577 35.01 -3.56 19.84
CA LYS A 577 36.41 -3.69 19.40
C LYS A 577 36.55 -3.40 17.90
N ASP A 578 37.02 -4.35 17.09
CA ASP A 578 37.40 -4.11 15.68
C ASP A 578 36.31 -4.56 14.70
N LEU A 579 36.14 -3.85 13.58
CA LEU A 579 35.34 -4.25 12.42
C LEU A 579 36.26 -4.57 11.23
N GLU A 580 36.16 -5.78 10.68
CA GLU A 580 36.87 -6.20 9.48
C GLU A 580 35.89 -6.61 8.37
N ALA A 581 35.90 -5.92 7.23
CA ALA A 581 35.10 -6.26 6.05
C ALA A 581 35.80 -5.81 4.77
N GLN A 582 35.45 -6.32 3.58
CA GLN A 582 36.00 -5.76 2.34
C GLN A 582 35.41 -4.37 2.09
N VAL A 583 34.08 -4.23 2.23
CA VAL A 583 33.40 -2.95 2.09
C VAL A 583 32.32 -2.83 3.17
N VAL A 584 32.14 -1.61 3.69
CA VAL A 584 31.00 -1.25 4.55
C VAL A 584 30.15 -0.22 3.82
N TRP A 585 28.87 -0.54 3.61
CA TRP A 585 27.88 0.29 2.93
C TRP A 585 26.86 0.79 3.94
N GLY A 586 26.59 2.10 3.92
CA GLY A 586 25.53 2.71 4.72
C GLY A 586 24.53 3.46 3.83
N HIS A 587 23.24 3.15 3.94
CA HIS A 587 22.19 3.87 3.19
C HIS A 587 21.31 4.70 4.15
N GLY A 588 21.27 6.03 3.94
CA GLY A 588 20.31 6.93 4.58
C GLY A 588 20.76 7.64 5.87
N ASN A 589 19.91 8.56 6.34
CA ASN A 589 20.20 9.56 7.39
C ASN A 589 20.34 9.00 8.83
N ASP A 590 20.02 7.73 9.08
CA ASP A 590 20.03 7.11 10.42
C ASP A 590 21.09 5.99 10.57
N ALA A 591 21.84 5.68 9.50
CA ALA A 591 22.92 4.70 9.55
C ALA A 591 24.07 5.26 10.40
N SER A 592 24.37 4.60 11.52
CA SER A 592 25.48 5.02 12.39
C SER A 592 26.38 3.83 12.71
N LEU A 593 27.66 4.00 12.45
CA LEU A 593 28.68 2.99 12.71
C LEU A 593 29.58 3.48 13.84
N ARG A 594 29.53 2.82 15.00
CA ARG A 594 30.37 3.13 16.15
C ARG A 594 31.29 1.95 16.42
N VAL A 595 32.58 2.15 16.22
CA VAL A 595 33.59 1.11 16.45
C VAL A 595 34.55 1.60 17.53
N GLY A 596 34.60 0.90 18.65
CA GLY A 596 35.43 1.28 19.81
C GLY A 596 36.91 0.98 19.60
N GLY A 597 37.20 -0.03 18.78
CA GLY A 597 38.50 -0.30 18.18
C GLY A 597 38.46 0.16 16.74
N VAL A 598 38.55 -0.79 15.81
CA VAL A 598 39.18 -0.50 14.53
C VAL A 598 38.43 -0.93 13.31
N VAL A 599 38.32 -0.04 12.32
CA VAL A 599 37.77 -0.38 11.00
C VAL A 599 38.84 -0.76 9.96
N LYS A 600 38.73 -1.97 9.43
CA LYS A 600 39.51 -2.47 8.28
C LYS A 600 38.55 -2.84 7.17
N ALA A 601 38.08 -1.82 6.47
CA ALA A 601 37.20 -1.94 5.33
C ALA A 601 37.31 -0.68 4.48
N ASP A 602 37.02 -0.79 3.19
CA ASP A 602 36.70 0.39 2.39
C ASP A 602 35.31 0.86 2.83
N VAL A 603 35.26 1.99 3.52
CA VAL A 603 34.02 2.52 4.07
C VAL A 603 33.43 3.50 3.06
N VAL A 604 32.25 3.18 2.55
CA VAL A 604 31.47 4.05 1.67
C VAL A 604 30.20 4.41 2.44
N ILE A 605 30.27 5.50 3.22
CA ILE A 605 29.11 6.10 3.87
C ILE A 605 28.69 7.26 2.97
N ALA A 606 27.40 7.31 2.60
CA ALA A 606 26.87 8.33 1.71
C ALA A 606 26.78 9.75 2.34
N ASP A 607 27.35 9.98 3.53
CA ASP A 607 27.53 11.30 4.15
C ASP A 607 28.66 11.27 5.23
N ASP A 608 29.46 12.35 5.31
CA ASP A 608 30.60 12.52 6.22
C ASP A 608 30.22 12.28 7.70
N HIS A 609 30.91 11.37 8.42
CA HIS A 609 31.45 11.56 9.80
C HIS A 609 32.16 10.29 10.37
N ASP A 610 33.37 10.54 10.92
CA ASP A 610 34.27 9.77 11.82
C ASP A 610 34.32 8.22 11.81
N VAL A 611 35.43 7.69 11.27
CA VAL A 611 35.85 6.28 11.42
C VAL A 611 37.32 6.21 11.88
N GLN A 612 37.63 5.50 12.98
CA GLN A 612 39.03 5.28 13.45
C GLN A 612 39.38 3.77 13.57
N ALA A 613 40.66 3.42 13.31
CA ALA A 613 41.19 2.08 12.97
C ALA A 613 42.58 1.69 13.62
N LYS A 614 43.01 0.39 13.64
CA LYS A 614 43.94 -0.40 14.57
C LYS A 614 43.61 -1.88 15.12
N VAL A 615 43.45 -2.87 14.24
CA VAL A 615 43.43 -4.38 14.19
C VAL A 615 43.97 -5.27 15.35
N LYS A 616 43.35 -6.47 15.62
CA LYS A 616 43.91 -7.89 15.47
C LYS A 616 43.06 -9.06 16.05
N ALA A 617 43.19 -10.25 15.44
CA ALA A 617 42.26 -11.41 15.44
C ALA A 617 42.62 -12.67 16.31
N LYS A 618 41.62 -13.51 16.68
CA LYS A 618 41.51 -15.00 16.47
C LYS A 618 40.36 -15.66 17.29
N HIS A 619 39.60 -16.58 16.67
CA HIS A 619 38.44 -17.34 17.19
C HIS A 619 38.76 -18.63 17.95
N TYR A 620 37.79 -19.12 18.77
CA TYR A 620 37.23 -20.49 18.80
C TYR A 620 35.87 -20.52 19.56
N TYR A 621 34.95 -21.43 19.18
CA TYR A 621 33.62 -21.63 19.78
C TYR A 621 33.60 -22.57 21.00
N LYS A 622 32.65 -22.37 21.93
CA LYS A 622 31.94 -23.48 22.62
C LYS A 622 30.65 -23.02 23.33
N ASN A 623 29.61 -23.86 23.24
CA ASN A 623 28.34 -23.78 23.98
C ASN A 623 28.53 -23.62 25.49
N GLY A 624 27.67 -22.84 26.14
CA GLY A 624 27.55 -22.73 27.60
C GLY A 624 26.42 -21.77 28.02
N GLU A 625 25.76 -22.11 29.13
CA GLU A 625 24.48 -21.61 29.64
C GLU A 625 24.34 -20.08 29.81
N PHE A 626 23.10 -19.62 29.63
CA PHE A 626 22.68 -18.23 29.74
C PHE A 626 22.02 -17.95 31.10
N ASP A 627 22.61 -17.10 31.94
CA ASP A 627 21.96 -16.54 33.13
C ASP A 627 21.67 -15.04 32.92
N ALA A 628 20.38 -14.68 33.01
CA ALA A 628 19.81 -13.35 32.79
C ALA A 628 19.66 -12.54 34.10
N SER A 629 20.46 -12.86 35.13
CA SER A 629 20.26 -12.33 36.48
C SER A 629 21.03 -11.03 36.81
N ASP A 630 21.84 -10.47 35.91
CA ASP A 630 22.51 -9.19 36.17
C ASP A 630 21.50 -8.03 36.26
N ALA A 631 21.35 -7.50 37.48
CA ALA A 631 20.40 -6.45 37.83
C ALA A 631 20.66 -5.14 37.07
N ALA A 632 21.88 -4.90 36.57
CA ALA A 632 22.19 -3.74 35.74
C ALA A 632 21.59 -3.88 34.32
N LEU A 633 21.54 -5.09 33.76
CA LEU A 633 21.03 -5.37 32.42
C LEU A 633 19.50 -5.42 32.36
N LYS A 634 18.83 -5.85 33.44
CA LYS A 634 17.35 -5.83 33.52
C LYS A 634 16.74 -4.43 33.37
N LYS A 635 17.48 -3.37 33.74
CA LYS A 635 17.01 -1.98 33.57
C LYS A 635 17.15 -1.45 32.14
N VAL A 636 18.07 -2.01 31.36
CA VAL A 636 18.36 -1.57 29.99
C VAL A 636 17.56 -2.38 28.95
N PHE A 637 17.21 -3.64 29.26
CA PHE A 637 16.71 -4.61 28.28
C PHE A 637 15.34 -5.23 28.63
N CYS A 638 14.40 -4.44 29.14
CA CYS A 638 12.99 -4.83 29.07
C CYS A 638 12.48 -4.69 27.63
N SER A 639 11.60 -5.58 27.16
CA SER A 639 10.98 -5.52 25.83
C SER A 639 10.31 -4.17 25.51
N LYS A 640 9.94 -3.40 26.54
CA LYS A 640 9.41 -2.04 26.42
C LYS A 640 10.46 -0.94 26.19
N ALA A 641 11.75 -1.20 26.45
CA ALA A 641 12.82 -0.21 26.27
C ALA A 641 13.21 0.00 24.80
N PHE A 642 13.02 -1.02 23.95
CA PHE A 642 13.16 -0.89 22.49
C PHE A 642 11.91 -0.27 21.83
N ALA A 643 10.80 -0.15 22.57
CA ALA A 643 9.57 0.48 22.11
C ALA A 643 9.41 1.94 22.59
N ALA A 644 10.40 2.50 23.29
CA ALA A 644 10.37 3.87 23.82
C ALA A 644 11.64 4.64 23.45
N SER A 645 11.51 5.95 23.25
CA SER A 645 12.53 6.93 22.86
C SER A 645 13.67 7.17 23.88
N GLU A 646 13.92 6.25 24.82
CA GLU A 646 14.81 6.44 25.98
C GLU A 646 15.99 5.43 26.08
N LEU A 647 16.39 4.75 25.01
CA LEU A 647 17.68 4.05 25.05
C LEU A 647 18.79 5.10 25.15
N ALA A 648 19.44 5.23 26.31
CA ALA A 648 20.56 6.15 26.50
C ALA A 648 21.80 5.62 25.77
N ARG A 649 21.85 5.85 24.44
CA ARG A 649 22.81 5.29 23.48
C ARG A 649 24.28 5.47 23.92
N ASP A 650 24.60 6.63 24.49
CA ASP A 650 25.96 6.91 24.97
C ASP A 650 26.34 6.13 26.24
N LYS A 651 25.37 5.72 27.07
CA LYS A 651 25.62 4.83 28.21
C LYS A 651 25.88 3.42 27.74
N LEU A 652 25.12 2.92 26.76
CA LEU A 652 25.32 1.59 26.17
C LEU A 652 26.70 1.50 25.50
N PHE A 653 27.07 2.48 24.68
CA PHE A 653 28.38 2.56 24.06
C PHE A 653 29.51 2.60 25.10
N ASN A 654 29.37 3.39 26.17
CA ASN A 654 30.38 3.47 27.23
C ASN A 654 30.50 2.19 28.08
N VAL A 655 29.41 1.46 28.30
CA VAL A 655 29.42 0.17 28.99
C VAL A 655 30.14 -0.88 28.16
N LEU A 656 29.83 -0.96 26.85
CA LEU A 656 30.50 -1.88 25.92
C LEU A 656 32.00 -1.57 25.78
N ARG A 657 32.35 -0.27 25.69
CA ARG A 657 33.75 0.18 25.60
C ARG A 657 34.57 -0.08 26.87
N LYS A 658 33.97 0.04 28.06
CA LYS A 658 34.66 -0.17 29.35
C LYS A 658 34.64 -1.64 29.80
N GLY A 659 33.74 -2.45 29.26
CA GLY A 659 33.41 -3.78 29.73
C GLY A 659 34.22 -4.92 29.13
N GLY A 660 35.55 -4.91 29.28
CA GLY A 660 36.33 -6.15 29.22
C GLY A 660 36.12 -7.05 30.45
N SER A 661 35.59 -6.49 31.55
CA SER A 661 35.45 -7.16 32.85
C SER A 661 34.09 -6.98 33.54
N ALA A 662 33.16 -6.21 32.95
CA ALA A 662 31.85 -5.93 33.56
C ALA A 662 30.70 -6.80 33.02
N LEU A 663 30.97 -7.70 32.07
CA LEU A 663 29.99 -8.64 31.47
C LEU A 663 30.43 -10.11 31.59
N ALA A 664 31.39 -10.38 32.48
CA ALA A 664 31.87 -11.73 32.80
C ALA A 664 30.97 -12.39 33.83
#